data_AF-A0A7Y0ZY42-F1
#
_entry.id   AF-A0A7Y0ZY42-F1
#
_cell.length_a   1.000
_cell.length_b   1.000
_cell.length_c   1.000
_cell.angle_alpha   90.00
_cell.angle_beta   90.00
_cell.angle_gamma   90.00
#
_symmetry.space_group_name_H-M   'P 1'
#
loop_
_entity.id
_entity.type
_entity.pdbx_description
1 polymer ?
#
loop_
_entity_poly.entity_id
_entity_poly.type
_entity_poly.pdbx_seq_one_letter_code
_entity_poly.pdbx_strand_id
1 'polypeptide(L)'
;MRTGDAGDRTPAWKAWRHPLRPRATLADEAALYAHNPSFTDHLPWVEYLDTEQCFLLDDNRSVGAVFELLPIGTEGREPDWLMAARDALEDALQDSFDELDQSPWVAQFFCQDDNDFTPYLTQLTDYIQDSARGTVFTEAYLELSRRHLKAITKPSGLFEDKVVTHLPWRGNNRRVRLVVYRWLESGADETGLTPVQSLQQACERIAASLQACGVQSVPVDGHGLYAWLLPWFNPAPRLTDEAPEDFYKRVAYPEPTGGESLELPFDHDFAERLFFNEPCSDVQRGLWYFDGQPHRVMVVDKLRRAPSIGQLTGETRKGDAVNALFDQLPEGTVMSLTLVVKPQDVLEDQLNRLARKAIGENLASTQTRQDVEEARAIIGRQHKLYRGTLAFYVRGHDEQQLHQRSVGLANALLGAGLQPVRESDEVAACNSYLRWLPMAYNPAHDTRNWYTRLMFAQHLANLAPVWGRSTGTGHPGITLFNRGGSPLSFDPLSRLDRAMNGHLLLFGPTGAGKSATLVTLLMQVMAVYRPRLFIVEAGNSFGLQGDYFATQGLSVNKVQLKPGASVSLAPFADAWRLVEQPDQVASLSVDELDDEVVTSREDQRDVLGELEITARLMITGGEAKEEARLSRADRSLIRECILDAAQTCVAACRQVLARNVRDALLRVAADTHLPKKRRERAQEMGESIDLFCQGFEGELFDREGTPWPESDVTIVDLATYAREGYEAQMSISYISLMNTVNNLAERDQYLGRPIIMVTDEGHIVTKNPLLAPFVVKGTKMWRKLGAWFWLATQNLADFPTAAQTMLNMIEWWICLNMPPAEIEEIARFKKLTPAQKALLLSASKEPGKYTEGVVLSKKLETLFRAVPPSLYLALAMTEPEEKAERWTLMQENGCSELEAAYRVAERIDEMRGIKSK
;
A
#
# COMPACT_ATOMS: atom_id res chain seq x y z
N MET A 1 88.48 -37.58 -67.73
CA MET A 1 88.18 -36.27 -67.09
C MET A 1 86.67 -36.09 -67.18
N ARG A 2 85.88 -36.39 -66.13
CA ARG A 2 85.40 -35.44 -65.09
C ARG A 2 84.93 -34.13 -65.75
N THR A 3 83.68 -33.71 -65.74
CA THR A 3 82.61 -33.68 -64.72
C THR A 3 81.24 -33.55 -65.45
N GLY A 4 80.18 -34.26 -65.08
CA GLY A 4 79.19 -33.79 -64.10
C GLY A 4 78.05 -33.01 -64.78
N ASP A 5 76.89 -33.63 -65.01
CA ASP A 5 75.60 -33.20 -64.44
C ASP A 5 74.44 -34.06 -64.98
N ALA A 6 73.70 -34.68 -64.07
CA ALA A 6 72.47 -35.40 -64.36
C ALA A 6 71.31 -34.38 -64.36
N GLY A 7 70.93 -33.93 -65.55
CA GLY A 7 69.75 -33.10 -65.74
C GLY A 7 68.46 -33.93 -65.73
N ASP A 8 68.00 -34.28 -64.54
CA ASP A 8 66.65 -34.83 -64.33
C ASP A 8 65.63 -33.67 -64.39
N ARG A 9 64.98 -33.50 -65.55
CA ARG A 9 63.90 -32.52 -65.75
C ARG A 9 62.62 -33.07 -65.14
N THR A 10 62.39 -32.82 -63.85
CA THR A 10 61.04 -32.79 -63.32
C THR A 10 60.29 -31.58 -63.89
N PRO A 11 59.02 -31.73 -64.32
CA PRO A 11 58.24 -30.58 -64.78
C PRO A 11 57.96 -29.70 -63.57
N ALA A 12 58.47 -28.46 -63.60
CA ALA A 12 58.13 -27.46 -62.59
C ALA A 12 56.60 -27.27 -62.61
N TRP A 13 55.95 -27.63 -61.50
CA TRP A 13 54.54 -27.38 -61.27
C TRP A 13 54.25 -25.89 -61.44
N LYS A 14 53.55 -25.51 -62.52
CA LYS A 14 52.95 -24.18 -62.62
C LYS A 14 51.80 -24.11 -61.63
N ALA A 15 51.87 -23.17 -60.69
CA ALA A 15 50.77 -22.89 -59.79
C ALA A 15 49.50 -22.58 -60.60
N TRP A 16 48.43 -23.34 -60.35
CA TRP A 16 47.13 -23.24 -61.02
C TRP A 16 46.42 -21.87 -60.81
N ARG A 17 46.86 -21.03 -59.86
CA ARG A 17 46.18 -19.78 -59.48
C ARG A 17 47.00 -18.52 -59.75
N HIS A 18 46.29 -17.43 -59.99
CA HIS A 18 46.81 -16.10 -60.30
C HIS A 18 47.73 -15.55 -59.18
N PRO A 19 48.95 -15.06 -59.48
CA PRO A 19 49.95 -14.64 -58.48
C PRO A 19 49.58 -13.38 -57.66
N LEU A 20 48.42 -12.76 -57.94
CA LEU A 20 47.89 -11.59 -57.21
C LEU A 20 46.88 -11.97 -56.11
N ARG A 21 46.60 -13.26 -55.90
CA ARG A 21 45.76 -13.74 -54.78
C ARG A 21 46.65 -14.49 -53.79
N PRO A 22 47.18 -13.82 -52.74
CA PRO A 22 47.96 -14.49 -51.70
C PRO A 22 47.11 -15.59 -51.02
N ARG A 23 47.77 -16.64 -50.54
CA ARG A 23 47.11 -17.66 -49.72
C ARG A 23 46.72 -17.05 -48.38
N ALA A 24 45.63 -17.55 -47.78
CA ALA A 24 45.39 -17.35 -46.36
C ALA A 24 46.65 -17.77 -45.59
N THR A 25 47.15 -16.87 -44.78
CA THR A 25 48.26 -17.10 -43.85
C THR A 25 47.77 -17.95 -42.69
N LEU A 26 48.71 -18.51 -41.91
CA LEU A 26 48.35 -19.17 -40.64
C LEU A 26 47.65 -18.19 -39.67
N ALA A 27 47.91 -16.88 -39.79
CA ALA A 27 47.21 -15.87 -39.03
C ALA A 27 45.77 -15.65 -39.53
N ASP A 28 45.54 -15.69 -40.85
CA ASP A 28 44.19 -15.63 -41.43
C ASP A 28 43.38 -16.88 -41.06
N GLU A 29 44.02 -18.05 -41.04
CA GLU A 29 43.40 -19.31 -40.59
C GLU A 29 43.10 -19.26 -39.08
N ALA A 30 44.03 -18.79 -38.24
CA ALA A 30 43.77 -18.58 -36.81
C ALA A 30 42.65 -17.56 -36.56
N ALA A 31 42.55 -16.51 -37.37
CA ALA A 31 41.48 -15.52 -37.30
C ALA A 31 40.11 -16.09 -37.68
N LEU A 32 40.03 -17.15 -38.49
CA LEU A 32 38.77 -17.86 -38.78
C LEU A 32 38.23 -18.63 -37.56
N TYR A 33 39.11 -19.01 -36.63
CA TYR A 33 38.76 -19.72 -35.39
C TYR A 33 38.72 -18.80 -34.16
N ALA A 34 39.00 -17.51 -34.33
CA ALA A 34 38.86 -16.54 -33.25
C ALA A 34 37.38 -16.27 -32.98
N HIS A 35 36.96 -16.36 -31.72
CA HIS A 35 35.65 -15.87 -31.31
C HIS A 35 35.69 -14.34 -31.28
N ASN A 36 34.58 -13.71 -31.68
CA ASN A 36 34.43 -12.27 -31.48
C ASN A 36 34.28 -12.00 -29.98
N PRO A 37 34.72 -10.83 -29.48
CA PRO A 37 34.47 -10.45 -28.09
C PRO A 37 32.96 -10.44 -27.81
N SER A 38 32.51 -11.22 -26.83
CA SER A 38 31.10 -11.24 -26.44
C SER A 38 30.84 -10.35 -25.22
N PHE A 39 29.65 -9.78 -25.15
CA PHE A 39 29.16 -9.12 -23.93
C PHE A 39 28.97 -10.13 -22.80
N THR A 40 28.51 -11.35 -23.13
CA THR A 40 28.23 -12.41 -22.15
C THR A 40 29.49 -12.90 -21.45
N ASP A 41 30.64 -12.90 -22.13
CA ASP A 41 31.95 -13.25 -21.55
C ASP A 41 32.39 -12.34 -20.40
N HIS A 42 31.73 -11.19 -20.22
CA HIS A 42 32.02 -10.22 -19.15
C HIS A 42 31.01 -10.27 -18.00
N LEU A 43 30.01 -11.15 -18.08
CA LEU A 43 28.96 -11.26 -17.08
C LEU A 43 29.33 -12.28 -16.00
N PRO A 44 29.11 -11.95 -14.71
CA PRO A 44 29.71 -12.73 -13.64
C PRO A 44 28.85 -13.92 -13.20
N TRP A 45 27.69 -14.20 -13.81
CA TRP A 45 26.71 -15.15 -13.28
C TRP A 45 26.78 -16.49 -14.00
N VAL A 46 27.12 -17.56 -13.28
CA VAL A 46 27.12 -18.93 -13.84
C VAL A 46 25.75 -19.57 -13.67
N GLU A 47 25.27 -19.65 -12.43
CA GLU A 47 23.97 -20.22 -12.08
C GLU A 47 23.53 -19.82 -10.67
N TYR A 48 22.25 -20.06 -10.36
CA TYR A 48 21.72 -19.98 -9.00
C TYR A 48 21.75 -21.37 -8.34
N LEU A 49 22.37 -21.45 -7.17
CA LEU A 49 22.49 -22.66 -6.38
C LEU A 49 21.31 -22.75 -5.40
N ASP A 50 20.28 -23.53 -5.75
CA ASP A 50 19.02 -23.61 -4.97
C ASP A 50 19.21 -24.13 -3.54
N THR A 51 20.15 -25.06 -3.33
CA THR A 51 20.40 -25.65 -1.99
C THR A 51 21.09 -24.65 -1.07
N GLU A 52 22.07 -23.92 -1.59
CA GLU A 52 22.88 -22.95 -0.86
C GLU A 52 22.25 -21.54 -0.82
N GLN A 53 21.25 -21.31 -1.68
CA GLN A 53 20.54 -20.03 -1.88
C GLN A 53 21.46 -18.87 -2.28
N CYS A 54 22.40 -19.10 -3.19
CA CYS A 54 23.35 -18.10 -3.67
C CYS A 54 23.65 -18.23 -5.16
N PHE A 55 24.23 -17.19 -5.75
CA PHE A 55 24.66 -17.17 -7.14
C PHE A 55 26.15 -17.53 -7.23
N LEU A 56 26.49 -18.53 -8.05
CA LEU A 56 27.87 -18.89 -8.37
C LEU A 56 28.43 -17.90 -9.40
N LEU A 57 29.65 -17.42 -9.15
CA LEU A 57 30.32 -16.48 -10.04
C LEU A 57 31.27 -17.15 -11.05
N ASP A 58 31.67 -16.41 -12.08
CA ASP A 58 32.45 -16.90 -13.24
C ASP A 58 33.81 -17.55 -12.93
N ASP A 59 34.36 -17.30 -11.74
CA ASP A 59 35.57 -17.96 -11.23
C ASP A 59 35.30 -19.37 -10.66
N ASN A 60 34.04 -19.82 -10.72
CA ASN A 60 33.53 -21.10 -10.19
C ASN A 60 33.83 -21.31 -8.70
N ARG A 61 34.00 -20.22 -7.93
CA ARG A 61 34.34 -20.29 -6.49
C ARG A 61 33.66 -19.21 -5.68
N SER A 62 33.68 -17.98 -6.18
CA SER A 62 33.06 -16.84 -5.54
C SER A 62 31.54 -16.94 -5.65
N VAL A 63 30.85 -16.38 -4.66
CA VAL A 63 29.40 -16.42 -4.57
C VAL A 63 28.82 -15.06 -4.20
N GLY A 64 27.59 -14.82 -4.62
CA GLY A 64 26.83 -13.61 -4.30
C GLY A 64 25.39 -13.91 -3.88
N ALA A 65 24.76 -12.96 -3.20
CA ALA A 65 23.36 -13.00 -2.82
C ALA A 65 22.66 -11.69 -3.21
N VAL A 66 21.36 -11.77 -3.46
CA VAL A 66 20.51 -10.63 -3.80
C VAL A 66 19.32 -10.60 -2.86
N PHE A 67 18.97 -9.41 -2.37
CA PHE A 67 17.79 -9.15 -1.55
C PHE A 67 16.97 -8.04 -2.19
N GLU A 68 15.66 -8.15 -2.13
CA GLU A 68 14.76 -7.03 -2.33
C GLU A 68 14.49 -6.35 -0.99
N LEU A 69 14.55 -5.02 -0.97
CA LEU A 69 14.39 -4.22 0.23
C LEU A 69 13.10 -3.42 0.18
N LEU A 70 12.33 -3.47 1.27
CA LEU A 70 11.21 -2.55 1.48
C LEU A 70 11.72 -1.28 2.17
N PRO A 71 11.51 -0.10 1.57
CA PRO A 71 12.07 1.14 2.08
C PRO A 71 11.36 1.62 3.36
N ILE A 72 12.08 2.42 4.14
CA ILE A 72 11.58 3.16 5.30
C ILE A 72 10.69 4.30 4.80
N GLY A 73 9.43 4.34 5.25
CA GLY A 73 8.49 5.43 4.94
C GLY A 73 8.92 6.76 5.57
N THR A 74 9.29 7.72 4.73
CA THR A 74 9.80 9.05 5.11
C THR A 74 8.72 10.13 5.16
N GLU A 75 7.51 9.85 4.67
CA GLU A 75 6.45 10.85 4.54
C GLU A 75 5.99 11.38 5.91
N GLY A 76 5.98 12.70 6.08
CA GLY A 76 5.53 13.36 7.31
C GLY A 76 6.33 13.01 8.56
N ARG A 77 7.54 12.43 8.41
CA ARG A 77 8.43 12.11 9.54
C ARG A 77 9.19 13.33 10.03
N GLU A 78 9.37 13.41 11.34
CA GLU A 78 10.14 14.47 11.99
C GLU A 78 11.66 14.29 11.77
N PRO A 79 12.44 15.38 11.72
CA PRO A 79 13.89 15.33 11.50
C PRO A 79 14.64 14.44 12.50
N ASP A 80 14.29 14.51 13.80
CA ASP A 80 14.97 13.74 14.85
C ASP A 80 14.77 12.23 14.67
N TRP A 81 13.60 11.81 14.20
CA TRP A 81 13.33 10.40 13.91
C TRP A 81 14.14 9.92 12.70
N LEU A 82 14.22 10.74 11.64
CA LEU A 82 15.05 10.45 10.47
C LEU A 82 16.52 10.32 10.84
N MET A 83 17.02 11.17 11.74
CA MET A 83 18.39 11.09 12.25
C MET A 83 18.65 9.79 13.01
N ALA A 84 17.75 9.40 13.91
CA ALA A 84 17.89 8.14 14.66
C ALA A 84 17.85 6.90 13.75
N ALA A 85 16.93 6.87 12.77
CA ALA A 85 16.89 5.80 11.77
C ALA A 85 18.17 5.76 10.91
N ARG A 86 18.74 6.94 10.61
CA ARG A 86 19.97 7.07 9.83
C ARG A 86 21.17 6.55 10.59
N ASP A 87 21.28 6.89 11.87
CA ASP A 87 22.37 6.40 12.74
C ASP A 87 22.31 4.87 12.84
N ALA A 88 21.11 4.30 13.01
CA ALA A 88 20.93 2.85 13.02
C ALA A 88 21.33 2.19 11.66
N LEU A 89 20.94 2.80 10.54
CA LEU A 89 21.33 2.33 9.21
C LEU A 89 22.84 2.43 8.97
N GLU A 90 23.47 3.51 9.46
CA GLU A 90 24.92 3.67 9.44
C GLU A 90 25.59 2.52 10.18
N ASP A 91 25.18 2.25 11.43
CA ASP A 91 25.70 1.14 12.24
C ASP A 91 25.51 -0.21 11.53
N ALA A 92 24.34 -0.44 10.92
CA ALA A 92 24.06 -1.66 10.15
C ALA A 92 25.07 -1.86 9.00
N LEU A 93 25.40 -0.80 8.26
CA LEU A 93 26.39 -0.87 7.18
C LEU A 93 27.83 -1.05 7.70
N GLN A 94 28.13 -0.51 8.89
CA GLN A 94 29.46 -0.57 9.50
C GLN A 94 29.77 -1.95 10.09
N ASP A 95 28.78 -2.60 10.70
CA ASP A 95 29.02 -3.75 11.59
C ASP A 95 28.65 -5.11 10.99
N SER A 96 28.00 -5.11 9.81
CA SER A 96 27.51 -6.36 9.20
C SER A 96 28.56 -7.15 8.40
N PHE A 97 29.68 -6.51 8.03
CA PHE A 97 30.70 -7.10 7.17
C PHE A 97 32.07 -7.14 7.85
N ASP A 98 32.78 -8.24 7.69
CA ASP A 98 34.16 -8.34 8.16
C ASP A 98 35.08 -7.47 7.29
N GLU A 99 35.97 -6.73 7.92
CA GLU A 99 36.90 -5.85 7.22
C GLU A 99 38.12 -6.63 6.72
N LEU A 100 38.18 -6.89 5.41
CA LEU A 100 39.23 -7.69 4.77
C LEU A 100 40.05 -6.84 3.80
N ASP A 101 41.37 -6.88 3.92
CA ASP A 101 42.25 -6.15 2.99
C ASP A 101 42.26 -6.80 1.60
N GLN A 102 42.42 -8.12 1.55
CA GLN A 102 42.31 -8.92 0.33
C GLN A 102 40.88 -9.43 0.16
N SER A 103 40.39 -9.41 -1.09
CA SER A 103 39.03 -9.83 -1.41
C SER A 103 37.98 -9.18 -0.47
N PRO A 104 37.83 -7.85 -0.46
CA PRO A 104 36.86 -7.18 0.42
C PRO A 104 35.41 -7.52 0.06
N TRP A 105 34.50 -7.42 1.03
CA TRP A 105 33.06 -7.46 0.76
C TRP A 105 32.62 -6.27 -0.09
N VAL A 106 31.75 -6.55 -1.05
CA VAL A 106 31.09 -5.54 -1.88
C VAL A 106 29.58 -5.61 -1.65
N ALA A 107 28.98 -4.46 -1.35
CA ALA A 107 27.54 -4.28 -1.27
C ALA A 107 27.10 -3.28 -2.36
N GLN A 108 26.16 -3.67 -3.21
CA GLN A 108 25.60 -2.80 -4.25
C GLN A 108 24.10 -2.61 -4.02
N PHE A 109 23.67 -1.37 -3.90
CA PHE A 109 22.26 -1.02 -3.87
C PHE A 109 21.81 -0.61 -5.27
N PHE A 110 20.77 -1.25 -5.77
CA PHE A 110 20.11 -0.88 -7.01
C PHE A 110 18.72 -0.29 -6.71
N CYS A 111 18.36 0.77 -7.42
CA CYS A 111 17.02 1.36 -7.35
C CYS A 111 16.52 1.61 -8.77
N GLN A 112 15.29 1.17 -9.04
CA GLN A 112 14.60 1.43 -10.30
C GLN A 112 13.10 1.56 -10.04
N ASP A 113 12.44 2.35 -10.88
CA ASP A 113 10.98 2.32 -10.97
C ASP A 113 10.61 1.44 -12.18
N ASP A 114 9.87 0.37 -11.96
CA ASP A 114 9.26 -0.42 -13.03
C ASP A 114 7.73 -0.31 -13.01
N ASN A 115 7.10 -0.77 -14.09
CA ASN A 115 5.67 -0.63 -14.31
C ASN A 115 4.95 -2.00 -14.22
N ASP A 116 5.63 -3.03 -13.71
CA ASP A 116 5.05 -4.38 -13.63
C ASP A 116 4.24 -4.56 -12.35
N PHE A 117 2.92 -4.53 -12.48
CA PHE A 117 1.99 -4.81 -11.39
C PHE A 117 1.55 -6.28 -11.29
N THR A 118 2.12 -7.18 -12.10
CA THR A 118 1.79 -8.61 -12.09
C THR A 118 1.97 -9.24 -10.70
N PRO A 119 3.07 -8.96 -9.95
CA PRO A 119 3.24 -9.51 -8.60
C PRO A 119 2.11 -9.06 -7.65
N TYR A 120 1.76 -7.77 -7.68
CA TYR A 120 0.65 -7.22 -6.87
C TYR A 120 -0.70 -7.83 -7.26
N LEU A 121 -0.99 -7.95 -8.56
CA LEU A 121 -2.25 -8.53 -9.04
C LEU A 121 -2.39 -10.01 -8.67
N THR A 122 -1.28 -10.75 -8.72
CA THR A 122 -1.23 -12.16 -8.28
C THR A 122 -1.53 -12.24 -6.78
N GLN A 123 -0.83 -11.43 -5.98
CA GLN A 123 -1.07 -11.35 -4.54
C GLN A 123 -2.51 -10.98 -4.20
N LEU A 124 -3.10 -9.97 -4.87
CA LEU A 124 -4.50 -9.60 -4.69
C LEU A 124 -5.44 -10.76 -5.02
N THR A 125 -5.18 -11.47 -6.12
CA THR A 125 -5.99 -12.62 -6.55
C THR A 125 -5.93 -13.76 -5.53
N ASP A 126 -4.73 -14.04 -5.00
CA ASP A 126 -4.51 -15.08 -4.00
C ASP A 126 -5.12 -14.72 -2.64
N TYR A 127 -5.16 -13.42 -2.30
CA TYR A 127 -5.68 -12.90 -1.03
C TYR A 127 -7.21 -12.91 -0.91
N ILE A 128 -7.93 -13.01 -2.04
CA ILE A 128 -9.40 -13.09 -2.06
C ILE A 128 -9.89 -14.30 -1.25
N GLN A 129 -10.86 -14.04 -0.36
CA GLN A 129 -11.44 -15.08 0.49
C GLN A 129 -12.32 -16.04 -0.31
N ASP A 130 -12.42 -17.27 0.17
CA ASP A 130 -13.22 -18.33 -0.48
C ASP A 130 -14.69 -17.94 -0.70
N SER A 131 -15.27 -17.10 0.16
CA SER A 131 -16.64 -16.59 0.04
C SER A 131 -16.86 -15.65 -1.16
N ALA A 132 -15.78 -15.05 -1.69
CA ALA A 132 -15.81 -14.07 -2.77
C ALA A 132 -15.14 -14.57 -4.06
N ARG A 133 -14.23 -15.55 -3.96
CA ARG A 133 -13.48 -16.11 -5.09
C ARG A 133 -14.40 -16.63 -6.20
N GLY A 134 -14.12 -16.25 -7.45
CA GLY A 134 -14.86 -16.68 -8.63
C GLY A 134 -16.29 -16.11 -8.75
N THR A 135 -16.70 -15.16 -7.90
CA THR A 135 -17.99 -14.48 -8.07
C THR A 135 -17.93 -13.45 -9.20
N VAL A 136 -19.08 -13.19 -9.86
CA VAL A 136 -19.18 -12.22 -10.97
C VAL A 136 -18.63 -10.86 -10.58
N PHE A 137 -18.99 -10.35 -9.41
CA PHE A 137 -18.50 -9.07 -8.89
C PHE A 137 -16.98 -9.07 -8.67
N THR A 138 -16.42 -10.12 -8.08
CA THR A 138 -14.98 -10.21 -7.82
C THR A 138 -14.16 -10.29 -9.10
N GLU A 139 -14.61 -11.04 -10.11
CA GLU A 139 -13.95 -11.09 -11.42
C GLU A 139 -14.00 -9.73 -12.13
N ALA A 140 -15.15 -9.04 -12.08
CA ALA A 140 -15.28 -7.69 -12.63
C ALA A 140 -14.36 -6.68 -11.91
N TYR A 141 -14.20 -6.82 -10.59
CA TYR A 141 -13.28 -6.02 -9.80
C TYR A 141 -11.80 -6.27 -10.17
N LEU A 142 -11.40 -7.53 -10.33
CA LEU A 142 -10.03 -7.90 -10.74
C LEU A 142 -9.70 -7.36 -12.13
N GLU A 143 -10.64 -7.45 -13.08
CA GLU A 143 -10.45 -6.92 -14.43
C GLU A 143 -10.37 -5.38 -14.44
N LEU A 144 -11.26 -4.71 -13.71
CA LEU A 144 -11.20 -3.25 -13.56
C LEU A 144 -9.88 -2.81 -12.92
N SER A 145 -9.40 -3.54 -11.91
CA SER A 145 -8.12 -3.26 -11.24
C SER A 145 -6.94 -3.44 -12.20
N ARG A 146 -6.93 -4.51 -13.00
CA ARG A 146 -5.93 -4.74 -14.06
C ARG A 146 -5.92 -3.62 -15.09
N ARG A 147 -7.09 -3.21 -15.59
CA ARG A 147 -7.24 -2.10 -16.53
C ARG A 147 -6.76 -0.78 -15.92
N HIS A 148 -7.14 -0.48 -14.68
CA HIS A 148 -6.76 0.75 -13.99
C HIS A 148 -5.24 0.83 -13.78
N LEU A 149 -4.64 -0.23 -13.24
CA LEU A 149 -3.19 -0.29 -13.04
C LEU A 149 -2.42 -0.13 -14.35
N LYS A 150 -2.88 -0.79 -15.43
CA LYS A 150 -2.29 -0.57 -16.77
C LYS A 150 -2.44 0.88 -17.22
N ALA A 151 -3.60 1.50 -17.02
CA ALA A 151 -3.86 2.87 -17.47
C ALA A 151 -2.98 3.92 -16.77
N ILE A 152 -2.70 3.74 -15.47
CA ILE A 152 -1.90 4.71 -14.69
C ILE A 152 -0.39 4.63 -14.95
N THR A 153 0.12 3.56 -15.57
CA THR A 153 1.55 3.41 -15.93
C THR A 153 1.99 4.21 -17.16
N LYS A 154 1.07 4.95 -17.80
CA LYS A 154 1.38 5.64 -19.07
C LYS A 154 2.58 6.59 -18.90
N PRO A 155 3.52 6.67 -19.87
CA PRO A 155 4.78 7.41 -19.73
C PRO A 155 4.64 8.89 -19.33
N SER A 156 3.60 9.58 -19.82
CA SER A 156 3.37 10.99 -19.51
C SER A 156 2.77 11.25 -18.11
N GLY A 157 2.45 10.19 -17.37
CA GLY A 157 1.69 10.24 -16.12
C GLY A 157 0.21 10.61 -16.31
N LEU A 158 -0.62 10.15 -15.37
CA LEU A 158 -2.08 10.32 -15.38
C LEU A 158 -2.47 11.80 -15.34
N PHE A 159 -1.79 12.58 -14.50
CA PHE A 159 -1.95 14.02 -14.35
C PHE A 159 -0.64 14.63 -13.82
N GLU A 160 -0.49 15.95 -13.96
CA GLU A 160 0.55 16.72 -13.26
C GLU A 160 0.04 17.10 -11.87
N ASP A 161 0.76 16.76 -10.80
CA ASP A 161 0.43 17.20 -9.43
C ASP A 161 1.01 18.58 -9.21
N LYS A 162 0.14 19.58 -9.03
CA LYS A 162 0.52 20.99 -8.93
C LYS A 162 0.58 21.51 -7.49
N VAL A 163 0.23 20.67 -6.53
CA VAL A 163 0.02 21.06 -5.13
C VAL A 163 1.15 20.55 -4.24
N VAL A 164 1.59 19.32 -4.46
CA VAL A 164 2.57 18.65 -3.59
C VAL A 164 3.88 18.42 -4.34
N THR A 165 3.86 17.59 -5.37
CA THR A 165 5.11 17.11 -5.99
C THR A 165 5.62 18.03 -7.09
N HIS A 166 4.76 18.81 -7.76
CA HIS A 166 5.09 19.59 -8.96
C HIS A 166 5.70 18.73 -10.08
N LEU A 167 5.25 17.48 -10.18
CA LEU A 167 5.70 16.48 -11.14
C LEU A 167 4.52 15.71 -11.75
N PRO A 168 4.69 15.09 -12.92
CA PRO A 168 3.75 14.12 -13.44
C PRO A 168 3.60 12.93 -12.47
N TRP A 169 2.37 12.64 -12.07
CA TRP A 169 2.04 11.48 -11.25
C TRP A 169 1.67 10.28 -12.15
N ARG A 170 2.21 9.11 -11.84
CA ARG A 170 1.96 7.86 -12.56
C ARG A 170 2.06 6.68 -11.61
N GLY A 171 1.39 5.58 -11.92
CA GLY A 171 1.59 4.33 -11.19
C GLY A 171 2.94 3.70 -11.54
N ASN A 172 3.71 3.29 -10.55
CA ASN A 172 4.97 2.56 -10.69
C ASN A 172 5.28 1.74 -9.43
N ASN A 173 6.23 0.83 -9.51
CA ASN A 173 6.81 0.14 -8.37
C ASN A 173 8.27 0.55 -8.21
N ARG A 174 8.59 1.21 -7.10
CA ARG A 174 9.98 1.48 -6.73
C ARG A 174 10.59 0.21 -6.16
N ARG A 175 11.47 -0.44 -6.92
CA ARG A 175 12.18 -1.66 -6.51
C ARG A 175 13.57 -1.31 -6.04
N VAL A 176 13.88 -1.72 -4.82
CA VAL A 176 15.20 -1.53 -4.20
C VAL A 176 15.81 -2.90 -3.99
N ARG A 177 17.04 -3.10 -4.45
CA ARG A 177 17.75 -4.38 -4.33
C ARG A 177 19.12 -4.17 -3.69
N LEU A 178 19.51 -5.07 -2.81
CA LEU A 178 20.84 -5.16 -2.23
C LEU A 178 21.53 -6.41 -2.75
N VAL A 179 22.69 -6.24 -3.36
CA VAL A 179 23.56 -7.32 -3.83
C VAL A 179 24.78 -7.37 -2.94
N VAL A 180 25.07 -8.54 -2.37
CA VAL A 180 26.23 -8.78 -1.49
C VAL A 180 27.07 -9.87 -2.10
N TYR A 181 28.36 -9.62 -2.30
CA TYR A 181 29.29 -10.59 -2.88
C TYR A 181 30.73 -10.26 -2.54
N ARG A 182 31.62 -11.18 -2.89
CA ARG A 182 33.06 -11.04 -2.74
C ARG A 182 33.77 -11.90 -3.78
N TRP A 183 34.76 -11.31 -4.46
CA TRP A 183 35.64 -12.01 -5.40
C TRP A 183 36.86 -12.58 -4.68
N LEU A 184 37.10 -13.88 -4.80
CA LEU A 184 38.20 -14.60 -4.14
C LEU A 184 39.41 -14.74 -5.06
N GLU A 185 40.61 -14.50 -4.53
CA GLU A 185 41.85 -14.73 -5.27
C GLU A 185 42.24 -16.22 -5.30
N SER A 186 42.89 -16.64 -6.38
CA SER A 186 43.44 -18.00 -6.53
C SER A 186 44.49 -18.28 -5.45
N GLY A 187 44.21 -19.24 -4.56
CA GLY A 187 45.14 -19.65 -3.50
C GLY A 187 45.02 -18.88 -2.16
N ALA A 188 44.00 -18.04 -1.98
CA ALA A 188 43.70 -17.48 -0.67
C ALA A 188 43.29 -18.57 0.33
N ASP A 189 44.04 -18.68 1.44
CA ASP A 189 43.73 -19.57 2.57
C ASP A 189 42.34 -19.23 3.12
N GLU A 190 41.43 -20.19 3.02
CA GLU A 190 40.10 -20.06 3.60
C GLU A 190 40.23 -19.96 5.11
N THR A 191 39.60 -18.96 5.71
CA THR A 191 39.58 -18.66 7.14
C THR A 191 38.76 -19.70 7.93
N GLY A 192 38.85 -20.98 7.55
CA GLY A 192 38.09 -22.12 8.09
C GLY A 192 36.66 -22.25 7.58
N LEU A 193 36.12 -21.23 6.89
CA LEU A 193 34.76 -21.23 6.31
C LEU A 193 34.83 -21.32 4.77
N THR A 194 33.90 -22.06 4.19
CA THR A 194 33.68 -22.08 2.74
C THR A 194 33.15 -20.72 2.24
N PRO A 195 33.29 -20.39 0.94
CA PRO A 195 32.75 -19.15 0.37
C PRO A 195 31.25 -18.96 0.65
N VAL A 196 30.46 -20.03 0.50
CA VAL A 196 29.02 -20.05 0.78
C VAL A 196 28.72 -19.74 2.24
N GLN A 197 29.41 -20.38 3.19
CA GLN A 197 29.21 -20.14 4.62
C GLN A 197 29.58 -18.70 5.01
N SER A 198 30.65 -18.16 4.43
CA SER A 198 31.07 -16.78 4.68
C SER A 198 30.04 -15.77 4.16
N LEU A 199 29.45 -16.02 2.98
CA LEU A 199 28.35 -15.23 2.42
C LEU A 199 27.10 -15.32 3.30
N GLN A 200 26.67 -16.51 3.68
CA GLN A 200 25.49 -16.71 4.53
C GLN A 200 25.62 -15.94 5.85
N GLN A 201 26.77 -16.01 6.51
CA GLN A 201 27.02 -15.26 7.76
C GLN A 201 26.96 -13.73 7.55
N ALA A 202 27.51 -13.21 6.45
CA ALA A 202 27.42 -11.79 6.12
C ALA A 202 25.97 -11.36 5.83
N CYS A 203 25.25 -12.17 5.05
CA CYS A 203 23.85 -11.98 4.69
C CYS A 203 22.91 -11.99 5.91
N GLU A 204 23.08 -12.95 6.83
CA GLU A 204 22.32 -13.01 8.08
C GLU A 204 22.54 -11.77 8.94
N ARG A 205 23.80 -11.32 9.09
CA ARG A 205 24.14 -10.11 9.85
C ARG A 205 23.51 -8.86 9.25
N ILE A 206 23.65 -8.64 7.94
CA ILE A 206 23.09 -7.44 7.30
C ILE A 206 21.56 -7.47 7.27
N ALA A 207 20.94 -8.62 7.01
CA ALA A 207 19.49 -8.75 7.01
C ALA A 207 18.90 -8.46 8.40
N ALA A 208 19.50 -9.01 9.47
CA ALA A 208 19.08 -8.75 10.84
C ALA A 208 19.27 -7.28 11.23
N SER A 209 20.40 -6.67 10.88
CA SER A 209 20.68 -5.26 11.16
C SER A 209 19.73 -4.32 10.40
N LEU A 210 19.46 -4.58 9.12
CA LEU A 210 18.50 -3.83 8.32
C LEU A 210 17.08 -3.95 8.91
N GLN A 211 16.67 -5.15 9.31
CA GLN A 211 15.38 -5.37 9.95
C GLN A 211 15.24 -4.57 11.25
N ALA A 212 16.29 -4.50 12.06
CA ALA A 212 16.31 -3.67 13.28
C ALA A 212 16.16 -2.17 12.98
N CYS A 213 16.59 -1.71 11.80
CA CYS A 213 16.42 -0.34 11.31
C CYS A 213 15.03 -0.08 10.68
N GLY A 214 14.18 -1.11 10.58
CA GLY A 214 12.88 -1.02 9.91
C GLY A 214 12.93 -1.24 8.40
N VAL A 215 14.04 -1.72 7.84
CA VAL A 215 14.17 -2.14 6.43
C VAL A 215 13.95 -3.65 6.36
N GLN A 216 12.81 -4.07 5.80
CA GLN A 216 12.58 -5.49 5.55
C GLN A 216 13.37 -5.93 4.32
N SER A 217 13.91 -7.15 4.36
CA SER A 217 14.64 -7.75 3.25
C SER A 217 14.05 -9.12 2.90
N VAL A 218 13.92 -9.39 1.61
CA VAL A 218 13.42 -10.66 1.07
C VAL A 218 14.49 -11.20 0.12
N PRO A 219 15.01 -12.43 0.32
CA PRO A 219 15.96 -13.04 -0.60
C PRO A 219 15.39 -13.13 -2.02
N VAL A 220 16.24 -12.93 -3.03
CA VAL A 220 15.90 -13.02 -4.45
C VAL A 220 16.61 -14.25 -5.02
N ASP A 221 15.83 -15.14 -5.62
CA ASP A 221 16.30 -16.38 -6.25
C ASP A 221 16.69 -16.17 -7.73
N GLY A 222 17.05 -17.26 -8.42
CA GLY A 222 17.38 -17.25 -9.85
C GLY A 222 16.27 -16.66 -10.72
N HIS A 223 15.01 -17.01 -10.44
CA HIS A 223 13.84 -16.47 -11.14
C HIS A 223 13.75 -14.95 -10.95
N GLY A 224 13.94 -14.44 -9.73
CA GLY A 224 13.86 -13.02 -9.43
C GLY A 224 14.98 -12.18 -10.03
N LEU A 225 16.23 -12.68 -10.06
CA LEU A 225 17.34 -11.99 -10.75
C LEU A 225 17.10 -11.99 -12.27
N TYR A 226 16.63 -13.10 -12.82
CA TYR A 226 16.28 -13.21 -14.24
C TYR A 226 15.16 -12.24 -14.63
N ALA A 227 14.06 -12.21 -13.88
CA ALA A 227 12.93 -11.31 -14.11
C ALA A 227 13.33 -9.82 -14.01
N TRP A 228 14.34 -9.51 -13.20
CA TRP A 228 14.89 -8.15 -13.11
C TRP A 228 15.72 -7.78 -14.34
N LEU A 229 16.65 -8.63 -14.77
CA LEU A 229 17.63 -8.30 -15.81
C LEU A 229 17.11 -8.54 -17.23
N LEU A 230 16.17 -9.46 -17.43
CA LEU A 230 15.64 -9.79 -18.75
C LEU A 230 15.03 -8.57 -19.49
N PRO A 231 14.13 -7.76 -18.88
CA PRO A 231 13.57 -6.57 -19.55
C PRO A 231 14.59 -5.42 -19.71
N TRP A 232 15.70 -5.48 -18.97
CA TRP A 232 16.78 -4.52 -19.10
C TRP A 232 17.62 -4.81 -20.34
N PHE A 233 18.00 -6.07 -20.54
CA PHE A 233 18.80 -6.51 -21.70
C PHE A 233 17.98 -6.80 -22.96
N ASN A 234 16.65 -6.87 -22.85
CA ASN A 234 15.76 -7.01 -23.99
C ASN A 234 14.69 -5.91 -23.95
N PRO A 235 15.06 -4.63 -24.11
CA PRO A 235 14.14 -3.50 -23.97
C PRO A 235 13.07 -3.40 -25.08
N ALA A 236 13.28 -4.05 -26.23
CA ALA A 236 12.37 -4.06 -27.37
C ALA A 236 12.59 -5.34 -28.20
N PRO A 237 12.24 -6.52 -27.65
CA PRO A 237 12.54 -7.81 -28.26
C PRO A 237 11.97 -7.89 -29.67
N ARG A 238 12.78 -8.34 -30.63
CA ARG A 238 12.43 -8.40 -32.07
C ARG A 238 12.24 -9.81 -32.62
N LEU A 239 12.48 -10.84 -31.81
CA LEU A 239 12.33 -12.24 -32.23
C LEU A 239 10.88 -12.61 -32.57
N THR A 240 9.93 -11.86 -32.04
CA THR A 240 8.48 -12.08 -32.15
C THR A 240 7.77 -10.76 -32.40
N ASP A 241 6.66 -10.77 -33.13
CA ASP A 241 5.82 -9.58 -33.37
C ASP A 241 4.89 -9.23 -32.16
N GLU A 242 5.14 -9.82 -30.99
CA GLU A 242 4.33 -9.62 -29.78
C GLU A 242 4.81 -8.41 -28.95
N ALA A 243 3.98 -7.95 -28.01
CA ALA A 243 4.38 -6.89 -27.10
C ALA A 243 5.48 -7.41 -26.15
N PRO A 244 6.40 -6.55 -25.66
CA PRO A 244 7.49 -6.98 -24.77
C PRO A 244 6.98 -7.74 -23.53
N GLU A 245 5.86 -7.33 -22.95
CA GLU A 245 5.21 -8.00 -21.82
C GLU A 245 4.85 -9.47 -22.11
N ASP A 246 4.39 -9.77 -23.33
CA ASP A 246 4.01 -11.12 -23.74
C ASP A 246 5.25 -11.97 -24.04
N PHE A 247 6.29 -11.34 -24.60
CA PHE A 247 7.60 -11.97 -24.80
C PHE A 247 8.21 -12.43 -23.47
N TYR A 248 8.29 -11.55 -22.45
CA TYR A 248 8.89 -11.93 -21.16
C TYR A 248 8.17 -13.10 -20.48
N LYS A 249 6.84 -13.22 -20.63
CA LYS A 249 6.08 -14.36 -20.11
C LYS A 249 6.39 -15.66 -20.84
N ARG A 250 6.67 -15.59 -22.14
CA ARG A 250 7.00 -16.77 -22.97
C ARG A 250 8.36 -17.34 -22.63
N VAL A 251 9.33 -16.48 -22.32
CA VAL A 251 10.71 -16.86 -21.99
C VAL A 251 10.97 -16.84 -20.48
N ALA A 252 9.96 -17.14 -19.67
CA ALA A 252 10.08 -17.17 -18.23
C ALA A 252 11.19 -18.13 -17.75
N TYR A 253 11.75 -17.84 -16.57
CA TYR A 253 12.76 -18.70 -15.96
C TYR A 253 12.17 -20.10 -15.71
N PRO A 254 12.87 -21.20 -16.07
CA PRO A 254 12.33 -22.55 -15.92
C PRO A 254 12.00 -22.89 -14.46
N GLU A 255 10.86 -23.54 -14.22
CA GLU A 255 10.55 -24.10 -12.90
C GLU A 255 11.37 -25.38 -12.63
N PRO A 256 11.84 -25.61 -11.39
CA PRO A 256 12.51 -26.85 -11.03
C PRO A 256 11.53 -28.03 -11.13
N THR A 257 11.68 -28.88 -12.14
CA THR A 257 10.89 -30.11 -12.28
C THR A 257 11.44 -31.19 -11.34
N GLY A 258 10.64 -31.60 -10.35
CA GLY A 258 11.00 -32.62 -9.35
C GLY A 258 11.06 -34.07 -9.86
N GLY A 259 11.59 -34.31 -11.07
CA GLY A 259 11.66 -35.63 -11.72
C GLY A 259 13.08 -36.20 -11.86
N GLU A 260 13.19 -37.54 -11.93
CA GLU A 260 14.45 -38.31 -12.04
C GLU A 260 15.18 -38.21 -13.42
N SER A 261 14.82 -37.27 -14.29
CA SER A 261 15.47 -37.07 -15.60
C SER A 261 16.52 -35.95 -15.55
N LEU A 262 17.68 -36.17 -16.20
CA LEU A 262 18.64 -35.11 -16.53
C LEU A 262 17.99 -34.17 -17.57
N GLU A 263 17.28 -33.14 -17.11
CA GLU A 263 16.51 -32.18 -17.93
C GLU A 263 17.15 -30.78 -18.03
N LEU A 264 18.40 -30.59 -17.62
CA LEU A 264 19.10 -29.36 -18.00
C LEU A 264 19.44 -29.47 -19.50
N PRO A 265 18.92 -28.58 -20.38
CA PRO A 265 19.36 -28.58 -21.77
C PRO A 265 20.88 -28.43 -21.82
N PHE A 266 21.51 -29.11 -22.78
CA PHE A 266 22.95 -28.98 -23.07
C PHE A 266 23.32 -27.48 -23.21
N ASP A 267 24.38 -27.02 -22.52
CA ASP A 267 24.74 -25.60 -22.29
C ASP A 267 23.74 -24.78 -21.45
N HIS A 268 23.61 -25.11 -20.16
CA HIS A 268 22.89 -24.27 -19.19
C HIS A 268 23.78 -23.14 -18.67
N ASP A 269 23.82 -22.00 -19.38
CA ASP A 269 24.47 -20.77 -18.92
C ASP A 269 23.42 -19.72 -18.51
N PHE A 270 23.46 -19.25 -17.25
CA PHE A 270 22.50 -18.26 -16.74
C PHE A 270 22.63 -16.90 -17.44
N ALA A 271 23.85 -16.45 -17.72
CA ALA A 271 24.11 -15.17 -18.35
C ALA A 271 23.66 -15.16 -19.81
N GLU A 272 23.95 -16.21 -20.59
CA GLU A 272 23.52 -16.31 -21.99
C GLU A 272 22.00 -16.31 -22.15
N ARG A 273 21.27 -16.91 -21.20
CA ARG A 273 19.78 -16.93 -21.20
C ARG A 273 19.14 -15.55 -21.11
N LEU A 274 19.86 -14.55 -20.64
CA LEU A 274 19.36 -13.17 -20.58
C LEU A 274 19.34 -12.49 -21.95
N PHE A 275 19.92 -13.08 -23.00
CA PHE A 275 20.09 -12.43 -24.30
C PHE A 275 19.39 -13.19 -25.42
N PHE A 276 18.46 -12.51 -26.08
CA PHE A 276 17.72 -13.04 -27.22
C PHE A 276 18.12 -12.37 -28.55
N ASN A 277 18.87 -11.27 -28.47
CA ASN A 277 19.52 -10.60 -29.58
C ASN A 277 20.96 -10.26 -29.18
N GLU A 278 21.86 -10.22 -30.16
CA GLU A 278 23.28 -9.90 -29.93
C GLU A 278 23.45 -8.43 -29.51
N PRO A 279 24.01 -8.14 -28.31
CA PRO A 279 24.34 -6.78 -27.93
C PRO A 279 25.47 -6.23 -28.81
N CYS A 280 25.42 -4.93 -29.12
CA CYS A 280 26.53 -4.27 -29.81
C CYS A 280 27.03 -3.06 -29.03
N SER A 281 28.33 -2.77 -29.14
CA SER A 281 28.94 -1.58 -28.55
C SER A 281 29.43 -0.61 -29.62
N ASP A 282 29.29 0.68 -29.34
CA ASP A 282 29.99 1.74 -30.04
C ASP A 282 30.95 2.41 -29.05
N VAL A 283 32.20 1.96 -29.09
CA VAL A 283 33.26 2.45 -28.18
C VAL A 283 33.58 3.93 -28.43
N GLN A 284 33.43 4.43 -29.66
CA GLN A 284 33.70 5.84 -29.97
C GLN A 284 32.64 6.76 -29.35
N ARG A 285 31.38 6.32 -29.32
CA ARG A 285 30.26 7.03 -28.68
C ARG A 285 30.06 6.66 -27.22
N GLY A 286 30.74 5.61 -26.74
CA GLY A 286 30.60 5.10 -25.38
C GLY A 286 29.22 4.49 -25.10
N LEU A 287 28.63 3.81 -26.09
CA LEU A 287 27.27 3.29 -26.03
C LEU A 287 27.25 1.76 -26.11
N TRP A 288 26.29 1.16 -25.42
CA TRP A 288 25.83 -0.21 -25.66
C TRP A 288 24.46 -0.16 -26.32
N TYR A 289 24.13 -1.16 -27.14
CA TYR A 289 22.81 -1.31 -27.73
C TYR A 289 22.26 -2.69 -27.39
N PHE A 290 21.02 -2.69 -26.90
CA PHE A 290 20.24 -3.89 -26.62
C PHE A 290 18.93 -3.77 -27.39
N ASP A 291 18.59 -4.76 -28.21
CA ASP A 291 17.49 -4.67 -29.20
C ASP A 291 17.53 -3.41 -30.10
N GLY A 292 18.73 -2.90 -30.35
CA GLY A 292 18.97 -1.65 -31.07
C GLY A 292 18.61 -0.37 -30.31
N GLN A 293 18.23 -0.45 -29.03
CA GLN A 293 18.07 0.72 -28.17
C GLN A 293 19.41 1.09 -27.51
N PRO A 294 19.87 2.35 -27.62
CA PRO A 294 21.12 2.79 -27.01
C PRO A 294 20.99 2.97 -25.48
N HIS A 295 21.99 2.45 -24.79
CA HIS A 295 22.17 2.42 -23.34
C HIS A 295 23.48 3.11 -22.97
N ARG A 296 23.48 3.77 -21.80
CA ARG A 296 24.63 4.46 -21.24
C ARG A 296 24.62 4.37 -19.71
N VAL A 297 25.81 4.50 -19.11
CA VAL A 297 25.97 4.76 -17.68
C VAL A 297 26.54 6.17 -17.46
N MET A 298 26.04 6.87 -16.45
CA MET A 298 26.56 8.15 -15.97
C MET A 298 27.08 7.96 -14.54
N VAL A 299 28.39 8.09 -14.36
CA VAL A 299 29.04 7.97 -13.04
C VAL A 299 29.03 9.33 -12.36
N VAL A 300 28.76 9.36 -11.06
CA VAL A 300 28.91 10.57 -10.24
C VAL A 300 30.39 10.76 -9.93
N ASP A 301 30.95 11.86 -10.41
CA ASP A 301 32.28 12.32 -10.04
C ASP A 301 32.27 12.70 -8.56
N LYS A 302 31.72 13.85 -8.18
CA LYS A 302 31.84 14.33 -6.80
C LYS A 302 30.53 14.77 -6.18
N LEU A 303 30.45 14.61 -4.86
CA LEU A 303 29.43 15.23 -4.02
C LEU A 303 29.86 16.67 -3.75
N ARG A 304 29.04 17.66 -4.12
CA ARG A 304 29.35 19.09 -3.90
C ARG A 304 29.12 19.54 -2.46
N ARG A 305 28.38 18.74 -1.70
CA ARG A 305 28.03 18.93 -0.28
C ARG A 305 27.82 17.56 0.35
N ALA A 306 27.91 17.49 1.68
CA ALA A 306 27.53 16.29 2.40
C ALA A 306 26.08 15.89 2.04
N PRO A 307 25.80 14.61 1.78
CA PRO A 307 24.48 14.18 1.39
C PRO A 307 23.50 14.28 2.56
N SER A 308 22.26 14.71 2.28
CA SER A 308 21.18 14.70 3.27
C SER A 308 20.55 13.31 3.38
N ILE A 309 19.89 13.02 4.50
CA ILE A 309 19.16 11.77 4.71
C ILE A 309 18.12 11.60 3.59
N GLY A 310 18.14 10.46 2.90
CA GLY A 310 17.20 10.17 1.82
C GLY A 310 17.34 11.03 0.58
N GLN A 311 18.50 11.64 0.32
CA GLN A 311 18.70 12.59 -0.79
C GLN A 311 18.26 12.05 -2.16
N LEU A 312 18.37 10.73 -2.39
CA LEU A 312 18.01 10.11 -3.66
C LEU A 312 16.52 9.75 -3.75
N THR A 313 16.01 9.01 -2.77
CA THR A 313 14.72 8.32 -2.86
C THR A 313 13.69 8.76 -1.81
N GLY A 314 14.11 9.46 -0.76
CA GLY A 314 13.23 9.98 0.30
C GLY A 314 12.57 11.31 -0.08
N GLU A 315 11.47 11.67 0.58
CA GLU A 315 10.79 12.95 0.32
C GLU A 315 11.62 14.12 0.85
N THR A 316 12.00 15.03 -0.04
CA THR A 316 12.72 16.25 0.31
C THR A 316 11.92 17.48 -0.08
N ARG A 317 11.96 18.53 0.74
CA ARG A 317 11.32 19.82 0.44
C ARG A 317 12.25 20.70 -0.38
N LYS A 318 11.80 21.14 -1.55
CA LYS A 318 12.50 22.08 -2.45
C LYS A 318 11.56 23.24 -2.81
N GLY A 319 11.68 24.35 -2.09
CA GLY A 319 10.69 25.42 -2.15
C GLY A 319 9.35 24.93 -1.58
N ASP A 320 8.27 25.09 -2.35
CA ASP A 320 6.94 24.58 -1.98
C ASP A 320 6.73 23.09 -2.35
N ALA A 321 7.57 22.54 -3.24
CA ALA A 321 7.46 21.17 -3.70
C ALA A 321 8.05 20.15 -2.70
N VAL A 322 7.37 19.01 -2.56
CA VAL A 322 7.82 17.84 -1.79
C VAL A 322 7.88 16.63 -2.72
N ASN A 323 9.08 16.18 -3.08
CA ASN A 323 9.30 15.03 -3.95
C ASN A 323 10.66 14.36 -3.65
N ALA A 324 10.85 13.15 -4.18
CA ALA A 324 12.16 12.50 -4.20
C ALA A 324 12.95 12.96 -5.42
N LEU A 325 14.29 12.97 -5.34
CA LEU A 325 15.11 13.22 -6.53
C LEU A 325 14.84 12.19 -7.62
N PHE A 326 14.64 10.92 -7.22
CA PHE A 326 14.36 9.82 -8.14
C PHE A 326 13.12 10.07 -9.00
N ASP A 327 12.09 10.73 -8.46
CA ASP A 327 10.87 11.08 -9.19
C ASP A 327 11.12 12.09 -10.34
N GLN A 328 12.23 12.83 -10.28
CA GLN A 328 12.63 13.82 -11.29
C GLN A 328 13.50 13.21 -12.39
N LEU A 329 14.00 11.98 -12.20
CA LEU A 329 14.90 11.34 -13.13
C LEU A 329 14.13 10.85 -14.37
N PRO A 330 14.79 10.74 -15.53
CA PRO A 330 14.17 10.16 -16.72
C PRO A 330 13.62 8.74 -16.46
N GLU A 331 12.50 8.42 -17.09
CA GLU A 331 11.91 7.08 -17.01
C GLU A 331 12.89 5.97 -17.42
N GLY A 332 12.89 4.88 -16.64
CA GLY A 332 13.76 3.73 -16.86
C GLY A 332 15.19 3.95 -16.39
N THR A 333 15.46 5.00 -15.61
CA THR A 333 16.74 5.18 -14.94
C THR A 333 16.93 4.08 -13.89
N VAL A 334 18.10 3.43 -13.90
CA VAL A 334 18.51 2.47 -12.86
C VAL A 334 19.70 3.06 -12.13
N MET A 335 19.60 3.22 -10.82
CA MET A 335 20.70 3.67 -9.98
C MET A 335 21.48 2.47 -9.42
N SER A 336 22.80 2.62 -9.31
CA SER A 336 23.71 1.69 -8.62
C SER A 336 24.58 2.48 -7.64
N LEU A 337 24.48 2.16 -6.35
CA LEU A 337 25.36 2.65 -5.29
C LEU A 337 26.22 1.47 -4.82
N THR A 338 27.52 1.50 -5.12
CA THR A 338 28.47 0.43 -4.74
C THR A 338 29.27 0.87 -3.52
N LEU A 339 29.39 -0.04 -2.55
CA LEU A 339 30.18 0.07 -1.33
C LEU A 339 31.20 -1.08 -1.28
N VAL A 340 32.45 -0.76 -0.97
CA VAL A 340 33.54 -1.72 -0.75
C VAL A 340 34.05 -1.55 0.69
N VAL A 341 33.88 -2.61 1.47
CA VAL A 341 34.27 -2.66 2.89
C VAL A 341 35.78 -2.87 2.97
N LYS A 342 36.49 -1.95 3.61
CA LYS A 342 37.96 -2.01 3.76
C LYS A 342 38.35 -1.82 5.23
N PRO A 343 39.46 -2.44 5.67
CA PRO A 343 40.03 -2.20 7.00
C PRO A 343 40.31 -0.71 7.23
N GLN A 344 39.85 -0.22 8.39
CA GLN A 344 40.00 1.19 8.74
C GLN A 344 41.47 1.61 8.85
N ASP A 345 42.34 0.76 9.38
CA ASP A 345 43.78 1.00 9.50
C ASP A 345 44.46 1.20 8.13
N VAL A 346 44.08 0.42 7.12
CA VAL A 346 44.56 0.56 5.74
C VAL A 346 44.16 1.90 5.15
N LEU A 347 42.93 2.36 5.40
CA LEU A 347 42.43 3.65 4.90
C LEU A 347 43.05 4.83 5.67
N GLU A 348 43.22 4.71 6.99
CA GLU A 348 43.95 5.68 7.79
C GLU A 348 45.40 5.84 7.32
N ASP A 349 46.08 4.73 7.00
CA ASP A 349 47.42 4.75 6.43
C ASP A 349 47.46 5.44 5.06
N GLN A 350 46.44 5.27 4.23
CA GLN A 350 46.31 6.01 2.98
C GLN A 350 46.17 7.52 3.22
N LEU A 351 45.34 7.93 4.20
CA LEU A 351 45.20 9.33 4.61
C LEU A 351 46.52 9.91 5.15
N ASN A 352 47.24 9.13 5.98
CA ASN A 352 48.56 9.52 6.51
C ASN A 352 49.59 9.72 5.39
N ARG A 353 49.59 8.84 4.38
CA ARG A 353 50.44 9.00 3.18
C ARG A 353 50.05 10.23 2.36
N LEU A 354 48.76 10.53 2.22
CA LEU A 354 48.27 11.75 1.57
C LEU A 354 48.76 13.01 2.29
N ALA A 355 48.61 13.09 3.61
CA ALA A 355 49.09 14.22 4.41
C ALA A 355 50.62 14.40 4.30
N ARG A 356 51.40 13.31 4.30
CA ARG A 356 52.86 13.36 4.12
C ARG A 356 53.28 13.86 2.73
N LYS A 357 52.49 13.57 1.69
CA LYS A 357 52.75 14.01 0.31
C LYS A 357 52.31 15.44 0.02
N ALA A 358 51.42 16.02 0.83
CA ALA A 358 51.00 17.41 0.76
C ALA A 358 52.09 18.37 1.27
N ILE A 359 53.21 18.44 0.54
CA ILE A 359 54.40 19.22 0.91
C ILE A 359 54.30 20.64 0.34
N GLY A 360 54.21 21.64 1.23
CA GLY A 360 54.24 23.06 0.88
C GLY A 360 53.28 23.90 1.71
N GLU A 361 53.49 25.22 1.72
CA GLU A 361 52.60 26.19 2.38
C GLU A 361 51.51 26.74 1.43
N ASN A 362 51.41 26.19 0.22
CA ASN A 362 50.34 26.56 -0.69
C ASN A 362 48.97 26.14 -0.12
N LEU A 363 47.93 26.89 -0.50
CA LEU A 363 46.58 26.72 0.02
C LEU A 363 46.08 25.27 -0.14
N ALA A 364 46.34 24.63 -1.28
CA ALA A 364 45.89 23.26 -1.56
C ALA A 364 46.53 22.22 -0.62
N SER A 365 47.82 22.36 -0.31
CA SER A 365 48.55 21.45 0.60
C SER A 365 48.16 21.67 2.05
N THR A 366 47.86 22.92 2.44
CA THR A 366 47.32 23.23 3.76
C THR A 366 45.90 22.68 3.93
N GLN A 367 45.02 22.88 2.94
CA GLN A 367 43.66 22.33 2.95
C GLN A 367 43.67 20.80 3.02
N THR A 368 44.49 20.14 2.19
CA THR A 368 44.60 18.67 2.21
C THR A 368 44.98 18.13 3.59
N ARG A 369 45.88 18.82 4.32
CA ARG A 369 46.26 18.42 5.68
C ARG A 369 45.12 18.62 6.67
N GLN A 370 44.40 19.74 6.58
CA GLN A 370 43.22 20.01 7.41
C GLN A 370 42.11 18.98 7.15
N ASP A 371 41.82 18.66 5.89
CA ASP A 371 40.82 17.66 5.51
C ASP A 371 41.18 16.27 6.05
N VAL A 372 42.47 15.90 6.04
CA VAL A 372 42.95 14.64 6.62
C VAL A 372 42.80 14.63 8.15
N GLU A 373 43.12 15.74 8.83
CA GLU A 373 42.93 15.86 10.27
C GLU A 373 41.45 15.77 10.66
N GLU A 374 40.57 16.42 9.91
CA GLU A 374 39.11 16.34 10.11
C GLU A 374 38.60 14.91 9.87
N ALA A 375 39.03 14.27 8.77
CA ALA A 375 38.63 12.91 8.47
C ALA A 375 39.07 11.94 9.58
N ARG A 376 40.29 12.09 10.11
CA ARG A 376 40.77 11.30 11.25
C ARG A 376 39.98 11.57 12.53
N ALA A 377 39.59 12.82 12.79
CA ALA A 377 38.75 13.14 13.93
C ALA A 377 37.36 12.48 13.84
N ILE A 378 36.80 12.36 12.64
CA ILE A 378 35.53 11.67 12.39
C ILE A 378 35.68 10.15 12.57
N ILE A 379 36.74 9.54 12.02
CA ILE A 379 37.05 8.12 12.23
C ILE A 379 37.23 7.82 13.73
N GLY A 380 37.92 8.70 14.46
CA GLY A 380 38.08 8.60 15.92
C GLY A 380 36.78 8.67 16.72
N ARG A 381 35.67 9.11 16.11
CA ARG A 381 34.31 9.09 16.68
C ARG A 381 33.50 7.86 16.26
N GLN A 382 34.17 6.81 15.76
CA GLN A 382 33.57 5.55 15.31
C GLN A 382 32.72 5.63 14.03
N HIS A 383 32.93 6.66 13.21
CA HIS A 383 32.38 6.71 11.85
C HIS A 383 33.38 6.10 10.86
N LYS A 384 33.11 4.89 10.38
CA LYS A 384 33.96 4.17 9.45
C LYS A 384 34.00 4.86 8.09
N LEU A 385 35.19 4.85 7.51
CA LEU A 385 35.45 5.28 6.16
C LEU A 385 35.45 4.06 5.25
N TYR A 386 34.78 4.14 4.10
CA TYR A 386 34.76 3.08 3.10
C TYR A 386 35.00 3.63 1.71
N ARG A 387 35.09 2.73 0.73
CA ARG A 387 35.17 3.09 -0.69
C ARG A 387 33.81 2.91 -1.33
N GLY A 388 33.35 3.91 -2.08
CA GLY A 388 32.08 3.83 -2.77
C GLY A 388 32.00 4.61 -4.07
N THR A 389 30.96 4.34 -4.84
CA THR A 389 30.64 5.03 -6.09
C THR A 389 29.13 5.07 -6.30
N LEU A 390 28.66 6.05 -7.05
CA LEU A 390 27.26 6.19 -7.44
C LEU A 390 27.20 6.32 -8.96
N ALA A 391 26.39 5.48 -9.60
CA ALA A 391 26.21 5.45 -11.04
C ALA A 391 24.73 5.35 -11.41
N PHE A 392 24.38 5.86 -12.58
CA PHE A 392 23.01 5.84 -13.11
C PHE A 392 23.03 5.33 -14.54
N TYR A 393 22.27 4.28 -14.82
CA TYR A 393 22.01 3.81 -16.16
C TYR A 393 20.81 4.53 -16.75
N VAL A 394 20.91 4.82 -18.04
CA VAL A 394 19.84 5.43 -18.82
C VAL A 394 19.79 4.79 -20.21
N ARG A 395 18.57 4.63 -20.73
CA ARG A 395 18.31 4.16 -22.09
C ARG A 395 17.37 5.08 -22.84
N GLY A 396 17.42 5.04 -24.16
CA GLY A 396 16.46 5.72 -25.06
C GLY A 396 16.05 4.82 -26.21
N HIS A 397 14.92 5.10 -26.86
CA HIS A 397 14.51 4.38 -28.07
C HIS A 397 15.46 4.62 -29.24
N ASP A 398 16.16 5.77 -29.24
CA ASP A 398 17.22 6.13 -30.16
C ASP A 398 18.25 7.03 -29.45
N GLU A 399 19.33 7.36 -30.17
CA GLU A 399 20.43 8.17 -29.62
C GLU A 399 19.99 9.59 -29.26
N GLN A 400 19.02 10.16 -29.98
CA GLN A 400 18.51 11.50 -29.73
C GLN A 400 17.77 11.55 -28.39
N GLN A 401 16.88 10.59 -28.15
CA GLN A 401 16.19 10.47 -26.87
C GLN A 401 17.16 10.16 -25.74
N LEU A 402 18.13 9.26 -25.96
CA LEU A 402 19.16 8.96 -24.97
C LEU A 402 19.93 10.22 -24.57
N HIS A 403 20.30 11.07 -25.53
CA HIS A 403 20.98 12.33 -25.26
C HIS A 403 20.10 13.28 -24.44
N GLN A 404 18.83 13.46 -24.81
CA GLN A 404 17.87 14.29 -24.06
C GLN A 404 17.71 13.81 -22.61
N ARG A 405 17.55 12.49 -22.41
CA ARG A 405 17.44 11.88 -21.09
C ARG A 405 18.74 12.04 -20.30
N SER A 406 19.90 11.87 -20.93
CA SER A 406 21.22 12.09 -20.29
C SER A 406 21.39 13.53 -19.80
N VAL A 407 20.97 14.52 -20.59
CA VAL A 407 20.99 15.94 -20.18
C VAL A 407 20.02 16.18 -19.02
N GLY A 408 18.80 15.64 -19.09
CA GLY A 408 17.81 15.73 -18.01
C GLY A 408 18.33 15.13 -16.69
N LEU A 409 18.90 13.93 -16.75
CA LEU A 409 19.55 13.26 -15.62
C LEU A 409 20.69 14.10 -15.06
N ALA A 410 21.60 14.60 -15.89
CA ALA A 410 22.72 15.43 -15.43
C ALA A 410 22.25 16.71 -14.72
N ASN A 411 21.21 17.37 -15.24
CA ASN A 411 20.64 18.56 -14.63
C ASN A 411 20.00 18.27 -13.26
N ALA A 412 19.24 17.18 -13.16
CA ALA A 412 18.63 16.75 -11.89
C ALA A 412 19.70 16.44 -10.83
N LEU A 413 20.74 15.68 -11.22
CA LEU A 413 21.88 15.36 -10.34
C LEU A 413 22.60 16.63 -9.88
N LEU A 414 22.93 17.55 -10.80
CA LEU A 414 23.60 18.81 -10.47
C LEU A 414 22.76 19.67 -9.51
N GLY A 415 21.45 19.74 -9.72
CA GLY A 415 20.51 20.43 -8.82
C GLY A 415 20.44 19.80 -7.42
N ALA A 416 20.68 18.49 -7.32
CA ALA A 416 20.82 17.80 -6.04
C ALA A 416 22.20 17.97 -5.39
N GLY A 417 23.20 18.51 -6.10
CA GLY A 417 24.58 18.62 -5.63
C GLY A 417 25.43 17.37 -5.93
N LEU A 418 24.94 16.48 -6.80
CA LEU A 418 25.67 15.32 -7.32
C LEU A 418 26.26 15.73 -8.68
N GLN A 419 27.58 15.77 -8.79
CA GLN A 419 28.22 16.15 -10.05
C GLN A 419 28.51 14.90 -10.88
N PRO A 420 27.79 14.66 -12.00
CA PRO A 420 28.13 13.58 -12.92
C PRO A 420 29.44 13.87 -13.66
N VAL A 421 30.15 12.82 -14.05
CA VAL A 421 31.22 12.88 -15.05
C VAL A 421 30.61 13.38 -16.36
N ARG A 422 31.26 14.34 -17.02
CA ARG A 422 30.80 14.83 -18.32
C ARG A 422 31.01 13.74 -19.36
N GLU A 423 30.11 13.67 -20.33
CA GLU A 423 30.18 12.68 -21.41
C GLU A 423 31.54 12.65 -22.12
N SER A 424 32.12 13.82 -22.41
CA SER A 424 33.44 13.94 -23.05
C SER A 424 34.61 13.48 -22.19
N ASP A 425 34.40 13.39 -20.87
CA ASP A 425 35.46 13.17 -19.88
C ASP A 425 35.44 11.72 -19.37
N GLU A 426 34.40 10.94 -19.70
CA GLU A 426 34.30 9.52 -19.36
C GLU A 426 35.20 8.70 -20.30
N VAL A 427 36.37 8.30 -19.80
CA VAL A 427 37.45 7.70 -20.60
C VAL A 427 37.07 6.33 -21.19
N ALA A 428 36.25 5.54 -20.49
CA ALA A 428 35.93 4.18 -20.90
C ALA A 428 34.46 3.83 -20.55
N ALA A 429 33.52 4.57 -21.15
CA ALA A 429 32.09 4.47 -20.84
C ALA A 429 31.52 3.04 -20.97
N CYS A 430 31.90 2.30 -22.03
CA CYS A 430 31.46 0.90 -22.20
C CYS A 430 31.97 -0.02 -21.08
N ASN A 431 33.18 0.22 -20.57
CA ASN A 431 33.73 -0.53 -19.43
C ASN A 431 33.06 -0.11 -18.12
N SER A 432 32.78 1.18 -17.95
CA SER A 432 32.02 1.69 -16.81
C SER A 432 30.61 1.10 -16.77
N TYR A 433 30.00 0.81 -17.93
CA TYR A 433 28.70 0.13 -18.01
C TYR A 433 28.79 -1.29 -17.42
N LEU A 434 29.77 -2.08 -17.87
CA LEU A 434 29.99 -3.44 -17.36
C LEU A 434 30.32 -3.45 -15.86
N ARG A 435 31.19 -2.52 -15.43
CA ARG A 435 31.72 -2.46 -14.07
C ARG A 435 30.64 -2.40 -13.00
N TRP A 436 29.56 -1.67 -13.24
CA TRP A 436 28.55 -1.41 -12.21
C TRP A 436 27.33 -2.34 -12.34
N LEU A 437 27.40 -3.39 -13.17
CA LEU A 437 26.40 -4.45 -13.19
C LEU A 437 26.46 -5.23 -11.86
N PRO A 438 25.35 -5.92 -11.48
CA PRO A 438 25.34 -6.74 -10.28
C PRO A 438 26.49 -7.73 -10.26
N MET A 439 27.27 -7.75 -9.16
CA MET A 439 28.39 -8.68 -8.94
C MET A 439 29.62 -8.48 -9.86
N ALA A 440 29.57 -7.59 -10.86
CA ALA A 440 30.62 -7.45 -11.87
C ALA A 440 31.87 -6.67 -11.40
N TYR A 441 31.74 -5.80 -10.39
CA TYR A 441 32.88 -5.02 -9.91
C TYR A 441 33.83 -5.89 -9.09
N ASN A 442 35.05 -6.13 -9.60
CA ASN A 442 36.10 -6.80 -8.86
C ASN A 442 37.11 -5.78 -8.27
N PRO A 443 37.14 -5.57 -6.93
CA PRO A 443 38.06 -4.63 -6.29
C PRO A 443 39.55 -4.94 -6.51
N ALA A 444 39.92 -6.20 -6.75
CA ALA A 444 41.31 -6.59 -7.02
C ALA A 444 41.81 -6.04 -8.36
N HIS A 445 40.91 -5.84 -9.33
CA HIS A 445 41.25 -5.29 -10.65
C HIS A 445 41.38 -3.75 -10.63
N ASP A 446 40.78 -3.05 -9.66
CA ASP A 446 40.98 -1.61 -9.44
C ASP A 446 42.22 -1.31 -8.59
N THR A 447 43.38 -1.79 -9.04
CA THR A 447 44.67 -1.69 -8.34
C THR A 447 45.08 -0.25 -7.98
N ARG A 448 44.55 0.75 -8.71
CA ARG A 448 44.82 2.18 -8.50
C ARG A 448 43.67 2.92 -7.81
N ASN A 449 42.59 2.23 -7.49
CA ASN A 449 41.42 2.79 -6.84
C ASN A 449 40.82 3.99 -7.60
N TRP A 450 40.77 3.90 -8.93
CA TRP A 450 40.31 4.98 -9.80
C TRP A 450 38.78 5.11 -9.84
N TYR A 451 38.08 4.01 -9.59
CA TYR A 451 36.64 3.95 -9.84
C TYR A 451 35.80 4.08 -8.57
N THR A 452 36.45 4.10 -7.40
CA THR A 452 35.81 4.25 -6.09
C THR A 452 36.43 5.39 -5.30
N ARG A 453 35.65 6.00 -4.40
CA ARG A 453 36.03 7.17 -3.60
C ARG A 453 35.84 6.93 -2.12
N LEU A 454 36.62 7.62 -1.31
CA LEU A 454 36.45 7.60 0.14
C LEU A 454 35.14 8.29 0.52
N MET A 455 34.28 7.57 1.25
CA MET A 455 33.01 8.04 1.77
C MET A 455 32.81 7.48 3.17
N PHE A 456 32.32 8.31 4.10
CA PHE A 456 31.90 7.82 5.41
C PHE A 456 30.68 6.92 5.27
N ALA A 457 30.56 5.91 6.13
CA ALA A 457 29.38 5.05 6.20
C ALA A 457 28.10 5.88 6.35
N GLN A 458 28.13 6.96 7.12
CA GLN A 458 27.04 7.93 7.21
C GLN A 458 26.59 8.51 5.86
N HIS A 459 27.54 8.88 4.99
CA HIS A 459 27.23 9.41 3.67
C HIS A 459 26.56 8.35 2.78
N LEU A 460 27.00 7.10 2.90
CA LEU A 460 26.43 5.96 2.20
C LEU A 460 25.03 5.65 2.73
N ALA A 461 24.83 5.67 4.04
CA ALA A 461 23.52 5.53 4.68
C ALA A 461 22.55 6.60 4.18
N ASN A 462 22.98 7.86 4.09
CA ASN A 462 22.16 8.96 3.58
C ASN A 462 21.77 8.80 2.10
N LEU A 463 22.67 8.23 1.28
CA LEU A 463 22.46 7.99 -0.15
C LEU A 463 21.76 6.65 -0.44
N ALA A 464 21.73 5.71 0.50
CA ALA A 464 21.14 4.40 0.29
C ALA A 464 19.67 4.52 -0.13
N PRO A 465 19.21 3.78 -1.15
CA PRO A 465 17.84 3.89 -1.67
C PRO A 465 16.77 3.26 -0.75
N VAL A 466 17.07 3.09 0.54
CA VAL A 466 16.14 2.54 1.53
C VAL A 466 15.28 3.62 2.18
N TRP A 467 15.54 4.89 1.91
CA TRP A 467 14.65 5.99 2.28
C TRP A 467 13.57 6.12 1.22
N GLY A 468 12.30 5.93 1.56
CA GLY A 468 11.27 5.93 0.54
C GLY A 468 9.91 6.28 1.07
N ARG A 469 8.92 5.73 0.39
CA ARG A 469 7.51 5.92 0.68
C ARG A 469 6.92 4.62 1.18
N SER A 470 6.02 4.71 2.15
CA SER A 470 5.35 3.53 2.68
C SER A 470 4.51 2.84 1.61
N THR A 471 4.50 1.51 1.63
CA THR A 471 3.62 0.65 0.80
C THR A 471 2.57 -0.07 1.66
N GLY A 472 2.46 0.31 2.94
CA GLY A 472 1.52 -0.28 3.89
C GLY A 472 2.03 -1.58 4.50
N THR A 473 1.12 -2.50 4.83
CA THR A 473 1.43 -3.81 5.43
C THR A 473 1.61 -4.90 4.38
N GLY A 474 1.26 -4.61 3.11
CA GLY A 474 1.30 -5.56 2.02
C GLY A 474 0.08 -6.48 1.94
N HIS A 475 -0.93 -6.35 2.80
CA HIS A 475 -2.17 -7.13 2.74
C HIS A 475 -3.23 -6.40 1.89
N PRO A 476 -3.59 -6.89 0.69
CA PRO A 476 -4.41 -6.16 -0.28
C PRO A 476 -5.92 -6.27 -0.01
N GLY A 477 -6.34 -6.05 1.24
CA GLY A 477 -7.76 -5.92 1.60
C GLY A 477 -8.33 -4.55 1.17
N ILE A 478 -7.54 -3.51 1.36
CA ILE A 478 -7.72 -2.16 0.82
C ILE A 478 -6.39 -1.74 0.20
N THR A 479 -6.43 -1.30 -1.06
CA THR A 479 -5.30 -0.73 -1.78
C THR A 479 -5.62 0.69 -2.26
N LEU A 480 -4.68 1.58 -1.99
CA LEU A 480 -4.60 2.96 -2.45
C LEU A 480 -3.20 3.16 -3.05
N PHE A 481 -2.72 4.40 -3.18
CA PHE A 481 -1.36 4.66 -3.68
C PHE A 481 -0.60 5.53 -2.68
N ASN A 482 0.73 5.45 -2.68
CA ASN A 482 1.55 6.51 -2.09
C ASN A 482 1.77 7.65 -3.11
N ARG A 483 2.42 8.74 -2.69
CA ARG A 483 2.71 9.89 -3.56
C ARG A 483 3.57 9.56 -4.78
N GLY A 484 4.40 8.53 -4.67
CA GLY A 484 5.26 8.05 -5.76
C GLY A 484 4.52 7.23 -6.82
N GLY A 485 3.30 6.79 -6.52
CA GLY A 485 2.48 6.00 -7.43
C GLY A 485 2.49 4.49 -7.16
N SER A 486 3.19 4.03 -6.13
CA SER A 486 3.18 2.60 -5.76
C SER A 486 1.93 2.24 -4.95
N PRO A 487 1.37 1.03 -5.17
CA PRO A 487 0.30 0.49 -4.35
C PRO A 487 0.65 0.55 -2.87
N LEU A 488 -0.29 1.06 -2.08
CA LEU A 488 -0.24 1.09 -0.63
C LEU A 488 -1.40 0.26 -0.11
N SER A 489 -1.10 -0.87 0.52
CA SER A 489 -2.09 -1.88 0.89
C SER A 489 -2.12 -2.16 2.39
N PHE A 490 -3.32 -2.31 2.94
CA PHE A 490 -3.58 -2.71 4.32
C PHE A 490 -4.98 -3.29 4.45
N ASP A 491 -5.27 -3.98 5.56
CA ASP A 491 -6.54 -4.66 5.74
C ASP A 491 -7.09 -4.57 7.18
N PRO A 492 -8.12 -3.73 7.42
CA PRO A 492 -8.77 -3.63 8.73
C PRO A 492 -9.42 -4.93 9.25
N LEU A 493 -9.79 -5.84 8.35
CA LEU A 493 -10.48 -7.08 8.69
C LEU A 493 -9.51 -8.24 8.95
N SER A 494 -8.29 -8.16 8.42
CA SER A 494 -7.23 -9.13 8.63
C SER A 494 -6.70 -9.13 10.06
N ARG A 495 -6.50 -10.33 10.63
CA ARG A 495 -5.86 -10.51 11.94
C ARG A 495 -4.38 -10.15 11.94
N LEU A 496 -3.74 -10.14 10.77
CA LEU A 496 -2.33 -9.79 10.63
C LEU A 496 -2.11 -8.28 10.88
N ASP A 497 -3.05 -7.48 10.42
CA ASP A 497 -2.98 -6.01 10.47
C ASP A 497 -3.64 -5.40 11.70
N ARG A 498 -4.82 -5.89 12.09
CA ARG A 498 -5.50 -5.34 13.28
C ARG A 498 -4.86 -5.85 14.57
N ALA A 499 -4.86 -5.01 15.61
CA ALA A 499 -4.44 -5.36 16.96
C ALA A 499 -5.62 -5.58 17.91
N MET A 500 -6.72 -4.87 17.68
CA MET A 500 -7.93 -4.88 18.51
C MET A 500 -9.16 -5.29 17.70
N ASN A 501 -9.60 -4.50 16.74
CA ASN A 501 -10.84 -4.74 15.99
C ASN A 501 -10.79 -4.15 14.58
N GLY A 502 -11.75 -4.54 13.74
CA GLY A 502 -11.93 -3.98 12.40
C GLY A 502 -12.90 -2.81 12.33
N HIS A 503 -13.19 -2.12 13.45
CA HIS A 503 -14.00 -0.91 13.43
C HIS A 503 -13.21 0.24 12.83
N LEU A 504 -13.89 1.06 12.03
CA LEU A 504 -13.26 2.08 11.21
C LEU A 504 -14.01 3.42 11.33
N LEU A 505 -13.26 4.50 11.50
CA LEU A 505 -13.76 5.87 11.37
C LEU A 505 -13.13 6.49 10.11
N LEU A 506 -13.97 6.90 9.17
CA LEU A 506 -13.59 7.73 8.04
C LEU A 506 -14.00 9.18 8.34
N PHE A 507 -13.00 10.02 8.59
CA PHE A 507 -13.22 11.43 8.84
C PHE A 507 -12.67 12.27 7.68
N GLY A 508 -13.54 13.11 7.12
CA GLY A 508 -13.17 14.02 6.05
C GLY A 508 -14.17 15.18 6.00
N PRO A 509 -13.74 16.43 6.22
CA PRO A 509 -14.59 17.62 6.12
C PRO A 509 -15.32 17.72 4.77
N THR A 510 -16.33 18.59 4.68
CA THR A 510 -17.09 18.80 3.44
C THR A 510 -16.13 19.07 2.26
N GLY A 511 -16.30 18.29 1.19
CA GLY A 511 -15.44 18.37 0.02
C GLY A 511 -14.08 17.67 0.16
N ALA A 512 -13.73 16.99 1.26
CA ALA A 512 -12.47 16.24 1.38
C ALA A 512 -12.44 14.94 0.53
N GLY A 513 -13.58 14.52 -0.02
CA GLY A 513 -13.72 13.29 -0.82
C GLY A 513 -14.16 12.07 0.00
N LYS A 514 -14.88 12.28 1.10
CA LYS A 514 -15.40 11.23 2.00
C LYS A 514 -16.19 10.16 1.24
N SER A 515 -17.25 10.54 0.53
CA SER A 515 -18.14 9.59 -0.16
C SER A 515 -17.41 8.79 -1.24
N ALA A 516 -16.60 9.45 -2.07
CA ALA A 516 -15.78 8.78 -3.10
C ALA A 516 -14.77 7.79 -2.51
N THR A 517 -14.14 8.16 -1.38
CA THR A 517 -13.24 7.26 -0.66
C THR A 517 -14.03 6.07 -0.10
N LEU A 518 -15.16 6.31 0.56
CA LEU A 518 -15.97 5.25 1.16
C LEU A 518 -16.52 4.26 0.13
N VAL A 519 -17.06 4.75 -1.00
CA VAL A 519 -17.48 3.92 -2.13
C VAL A 519 -16.31 3.05 -2.61
N THR A 520 -15.12 3.64 -2.76
CA THR A 520 -13.91 2.91 -3.16
C THR A 520 -13.54 1.81 -2.15
N LEU A 521 -13.59 2.09 -0.84
CA LEU A 521 -13.31 1.08 0.19
C LEU A 521 -14.32 -0.06 0.15
N LEU A 522 -15.62 0.25 0.02
CA LEU A 522 -16.69 -0.75 -0.01
C LEU A 522 -16.64 -1.64 -1.25
N MET A 523 -16.23 -1.11 -2.41
CA MET A 523 -15.98 -1.95 -3.60
C MET A 523 -14.91 -3.00 -3.34
N GLN A 524 -13.80 -2.59 -2.71
CA GLN A 524 -12.66 -3.47 -2.44
C GLN A 524 -13.02 -4.54 -1.42
N VAL A 525 -13.63 -4.15 -0.30
CA VAL A 525 -14.02 -5.11 0.74
C VAL A 525 -15.11 -6.06 0.25
N MET A 526 -16.03 -5.60 -0.60
CA MET A 526 -16.99 -6.49 -1.26
C MET A 526 -16.30 -7.52 -2.15
N ALA A 527 -15.25 -7.14 -2.87
CA ALA A 527 -14.54 -8.04 -3.79
C ALA A 527 -13.65 -9.05 -3.06
N VAL A 528 -13.03 -8.64 -1.95
CA VAL A 528 -12.11 -9.48 -1.17
C VAL A 528 -12.84 -10.42 -0.23
N TYR A 529 -13.85 -9.92 0.49
CA TYR A 529 -14.51 -10.64 1.58
C TYR A 529 -15.96 -11.06 1.27
N ARG A 530 -16.63 -10.33 0.37
CA ARG A 530 -18.09 -10.41 0.16
C ARG A 530 -18.85 -10.38 1.50
N PRO A 531 -18.67 -9.35 2.35
CA PRO A 531 -19.36 -9.25 3.62
C PRO A 531 -20.89 -9.16 3.40
N ARG A 532 -21.67 -9.26 4.47
CA ARG A 532 -22.99 -8.64 4.46
C ARG A 532 -22.84 -7.17 4.76
N LEU A 533 -23.20 -6.34 3.79
CA LEU A 533 -22.98 -4.90 3.86
C LEU A 533 -24.30 -4.20 4.18
N PHE A 534 -24.34 -3.51 5.32
CA PHE A 534 -25.43 -2.62 5.70
C PHE A 534 -24.94 -1.18 5.57
N ILE A 535 -25.64 -0.35 4.82
CA ILE A 535 -25.32 1.08 4.66
C ILE A 535 -26.51 1.88 5.16
N VAL A 536 -26.31 2.66 6.21
CA VAL A 536 -27.26 3.66 6.70
C VAL A 536 -26.79 5.01 6.22
N GLU A 537 -27.64 5.71 5.49
CA GLU A 537 -27.29 6.99 4.89
C GLU A 537 -28.45 7.99 4.89
N ALA A 538 -28.12 9.24 4.55
CA ALA A 538 -29.06 10.29 4.25
C ALA A 538 -28.67 10.96 2.93
N GLY A 539 -29.48 10.79 1.88
CA GLY A 539 -29.29 11.52 0.62
C GLY A 539 -28.99 10.70 -0.64
N ASN A 540 -29.09 9.36 -0.57
CA ASN A 540 -28.95 8.42 -1.69
C ASN A 540 -27.57 8.50 -2.39
N SER A 541 -26.50 8.65 -1.61
CA SER A 541 -25.11 8.63 -2.03
C SER A 541 -24.62 7.26 -2.46
N PHE A 542 -25.20 6.17 -1.94
CA PHE A 542 -24.78 4.80 -2.24
C PHE A 542 -25.75 4.07 -3.17
N GLY A 543 -26.83 4.72 -3.59
CA GLY A 543 -27.83 4.17 -4.50
C GLY A 543 -27.21 3.60 -5.78
N LEU A 544 -26.39 4.38 -6.49
CA LEU A 544 -25.71 3.94 -7.72
C LEU A 544 -24.74 2.78 -7.49
N GLN A 545 -24.01 2.78 -6.37
CA GLN A 545 -23.18 1.64 -5.98
C GLN A 545 -24.03 0.38 -5.77
N GLY A 546 -25.19 0.50 -5.13
CA GLY A 546 -26.15 -0.60 -4.99
C GLY A 546 -26.70 -1.09 -6.33
N ASP A 547 -27.00 -0.21 -7.28
CA ASP A 547 -27.45 -0.63 -8.63
C ASP A 547 -26.33 -1.36 -9.36
N TYR A 548 -25.09 -0.88 -9.26
CA TYR A 548 -23.91 -1.56 -9.80
C TYR A 548 -23.73 -2.95 -9.19
N PHE A 549 -23.85 -3.10 -7.87
CA PHE A 549 -23.77 -4.41 -7.22
C PHE A 549 -24.83 -5.38 -7.75
N ALA A 550 -26.06 -4.91 -7.96
CA ALA A 550 -27.15 -5.71 -8.50
C ALA A 550 -26.85 -6.19 -9.94
N THR A 551 -26.29 -5.33 -10.80
CA THR A 551 -25.89 -5.74 -12.17
C THR A 551 -24.74 -6.75 -12.17
N GLN A 552 -23.94 -6.80 -11.10
CA GLN A 552 -22.84 -7.75 -10.91
C GLN A 552 -23.24 -9.01 -10.12
N GLY A 553 -24.55 -9.29 -10.02
CA GLY A 553 -25.07 -10.54 -9.46
C GLY A 553 -25.13 -10.61 -7.93
N LEU A 554 -24.89 -9.49 -7.23
CA LEU A 554 -25.13 -9.41 -5.79
C LEU A 554 -26.61 -9.15 -5.49
N SER A 555 -27.12 -9.75 -4.42
CA SER A 555 -28.47 -9.45 -3.94
C SER A 555 -28.48 -8.11 -3.20
N VAL A 556 -29.34 -7.18 -3.62
CA VAL A 556 -29.41 -5.82 -3.08
C VAL A 556 -30.81 -5.50 -2.60
N ASN A 557 -30.92 -5.09 -1.35
CA ASN A 557 -32.14 -4.57 -0.75
C ASN A 557 -32.00 -3.07 -0.49
N LYS A 558 -32.82 -2.26 -1.16
CA LYS A 558 -32.85 -0.80 -0.97
C LYS A 558 -34.13 -0.41 -0.26
N VAL A 559 -34.00 0.22 0.89
CA VAL A 559 -35.14 0.67 1.70
C VAL A 559 -35.05 2.17 1.90
N GLN A 560 -36.16 2.85 1.65
CA GLN A 560 -36.30 4.28 1.89
C GLN A 560 -37.40 4.50 2.95
N LEU A 561 -37.03 5.15 4.06
CA LEU A 561 -37.96 5.44 5.15
C LEU A 561 -38.76 6.72 4.84
N LYS A 562 -39.84 6.55 4.06
CA LYS A 562 -40.78 7.62 3.68
C LYS A 562 -42.24 7.18 3.84
N PRO A 563 -43.20 8.12 3.94
CA PRO A 563 -44.63 7.80 3.97
C PRO A 563 -45.05 6.86 2.83
N GLY A 564 -45.80 5.80 3.16
CA GLY A 564 -46.23 4.77 2.21
C GLY A 564 -45.19 3.70 1.88
N ALA A 565 -44.03 3.66 2.57
CA ALA A 565 -43.10 2.55 2.48
C ALA A 565 -43.73 1.27 3.07
N SER A 566 -43.58 0.13 2.39
CA SER A 566 -44.13 -1.16 2.84
C SER A 566 -43.31 -1.86 3.93
N VAL A 567 -42.42 -1.12 4.61
CA VAL A 567 -41.45 -1.68 5.57
C VAL A 567 -41.96 -1.48 7.00
N SER A 568 -41.76 -2.49 7.84
CA SER A 568 -42.00 -2.41 9.28
C SER A 568 -40.70 -2.75 10.02
N LEU A 569 -40.36 -1.93 11.01
CA LEU A 569 -39.14 -2.08 11.82
C LEU A 569 -39.37 -2.87 13.10
N ALA A 570 -40.64 -3.02 13.52
CA ALA A 570 -41.08 -3.78 14.70
C ALA A 570 -40.10 -3.72 15.89
N PRO A 571 -39.94 -2.55 16.52
CA PRO A 571 -38.85 -2.28 17.47
C PRO A 571 -38.93 -3.14 18.76
N PHE A 572 -40.09 -3.73 19.06
CA PHE A 572 -40.29 -4.65 20.18
C PHE A 572 -40.28 -6.14 19.76
N ALA A 573 -39.87 -6.45 18.53
CA ALA A 573 -39.88 -7.80 17.99
C ALA A 573 -39.09 -8.80 18.82
N ASP A 574 -37.99 -8.42 19.47
CA ASP A 574 -37.15 -9.32 20.27
C ASP A 574 -37.69 -9.57 21.69
N ALA A 575 -38.82 -8.94 22.09
CA ALA A 575 -39.37 -9.05 23.44
C ALA A 575 -39.79 -10.48 23.83
N TRP A 576 -40.08 -11.36 22.86
CA TRP A 576 -40.37 -12.77 23.13
C TRP A 576 -39.21 -13.50 23.82
N ARG A 577 -37.96 -13.09 23.55
CA ARG A 577 -36.76 -13.70 24.16
C ARG A 577 -36.74 -13.55 25.68
N LEU A 578 -37.37 -12.51 26.22
CA LEU A 578 -37.50 -12.29 27.67
C LEU A 578 -38.33 -13.38 28.35
N VAL A 579 -39.18 -14.09 27.61
CA VAL A 579 -40.06 -15.13 28.12
C VAL A 579 -39.56 -16.53 27.75
N GLU A 580 -39.16 -16.73 26.48
CA GLU A 580 -38.77 -18.05 25.98
C GLU A 580 -37.29 -18.40 26.19
N GLN A 581 -36.43 -17.40 26.35
CA GLN A 581 -34.98 -17.58 26.51
C GLN A 581 -34.42 -16.76 27.70
N PRO A 582 -35.02 -16.84 28.91
CA PRO A 582 -34.64 -15.99 30.03
C PRO A 582 -33.19 -16.20 30.49
N ASP A 583 -32.63 -17.39 30.32
CA ASP A 583 -31.24 -17.71 30.72
C ASP A 583 -30.17 -17.19 29.73
N GLN A 584 -30.58 -16.78 28.52
CA GLN A 584 -29.68 -16.30 27.45
C GLN A 584 -29.65 -14.77 27.35
N VAL A 585 -30.51 -14.09 28.10
CA VAL A 585 -30.66 -12.63 28.09
C VAL A 585 -30.28 -12.09 29.47
N ALA A 586 -29.31 -11.18 29.55
CA ALA A 586 -28.93 -10.57 30.82
C ALA A 586 -30.04 -9.63 31.32
N SER A 587 -30.67 -9.92 32.47
CA SER A 587 -31.56 -8.97 33.16
C SER A 587 -30.75 -8.13 34.15
N LEU A 588 -30.14 -7.04 33.69
CA LEU A 588 -29.45 -6.13 34.60
C LEU A 588 -30.45 -5.44 35.55
N SER A 589 -30.08 -5.33 36.82
CA SER A 589 -30.86 -4.60 37.84
C SER A 589 -30.58 -3.09 37.74
N VAL A 590 -31.50 -2.26 38.25
CA VAL A 590 -31.50 -0.79 38.10
C VAL A 590 -30.22 -0.12 38.66
N ASP A 591 -29.47 -0.81 39.52
CA ASP A 591 -28.28 -0.28 40.21
C ASP A 591 -26.93 -0.62 39.52
N GLU A 592 -26.90 -1.44 38.47
CA GLU A 592 -25.63 -1.83 37.79
C GLU A 592 -25.27 -0.95 36.57
N LEU A 593 -26.04 0.12 36.30
CA LEU A 593 -25.76 1.05 35.20
C LEU A 593 -24.65 2.08 35.53
N ASP A 594 -24.28 2.23 36.81
CA ASP A 594 -23.35 3.28 37.28
C ASP A 594 -21.98 2.75 37.77
N ASP A 595 -21.72 1.43 37.85
CA ASP A 595 -20.46 0.88 38.40
C ASP A 595 -19.66 0.00 37.43
N GLU A 596 -18.37 0.34 37.26
CA GLU A 596 -17.36 -0.27 36.38
C GLU A 596 -16.88 -1.69 36.76
N VAL A 597 -17.65 -2.50 37.50
CA VAL A 597 -17.15 -3.81 37.99
C VAL A 597 -18.17 -4.94 37.90
N VAL A 598 -18.34 -5.55 36.72
CA VAL A 598 -18.94 -6.91 36.60
C VAL A 598 -18.24 -7.73 35.52
N THR A 599 -17.11 -8.37 35.87
CA THR A 599 -16.26 -9.16 34.96
C THR A 599 -16.73 -10.59 34.66
N SER A 600 -18.03 -10.91 34.77
CA SER A 600 -18.52 -12.28 34.47
C SER A 600 -19.85 -12.39 33.69
N ARG A 601 -20.52 -11.26 33.38
CA ARG A 601 -21.80 -11.25 32.63
C ARG A 601 -21.81 -10.36 31.37
N GLU A 602 -20.66 -9.81 30.96
CA GLU A 602 -20.55 -8.92 29.78
C GLU A 602 -20.88 -9.59 28.43
N ASP A 603 -21.04 -10.92 28.39
CA ASP A 603 -21.13 -11.70 27.15
C ASP A 603 -22.56 -11.98 26.67
N GLN A 604 -23.59 -11.59 27.44
CA GLN A 604 -24.99 -11.81 27.09
C GLN A 604 -25.68 -10.50 26.67
N ARG A 605 -26.51 -10.57 25.62
CA ARG A 605 -27.31 -9.44 25.14
C ARG A 605 -28.36 -9.05 26.18
N ASP A 606 -28.46 -7.76 26.49
CA ASP A 606 -29.41 -7.21 27.47
C ASP A 606 -30.67 -6.72 26.74
N VAL A 607 -31.45 -7.66 26.22
CA VAL A 607 -32.64 -7.35 25.42
C VAL A 607 -33.62 -6.48 26.21
N LEU A 608 -33.78 -6.67 27.53
CA LEU A 608 -34.67 -5.83 28.33
C LEU A 608 -34.19 -4.38 28.41
N GLY A 609 -32.88 -4.16 28.60
CA GLY A 609 -32.29 -2.82 28.54
C GLY A 609 -32.40 -2.16 27.17
N GLU A 610 -32.23 -2.91 26.09
CA GLU A 610 -32.41 -2.40 24.71
C GLU A 610 -33.86 -1.97 24.43
N LEU A 611 -34.83 -2.80 24.86
CA LEU A 611 -36.25 -2.50 24.73
C LEU A 611 -36.67 -1.34 25.65
N GLU A 612 -36.07 -1.22 26.84
CA GLU A 612 -36.29 -0.07 27.73
C GLU A 612 -35.82 1.22 27.07
N ILE A 613 -34.64 1.24 26.45
CA ILE A 613 -34.14 2.42 25.71
C ILE A 613 -35.11 2.80 24.59
N THR A 614 -35.59 1.81 23.84
CA THR A 614 -36.58 1.99 22.78
C THR A 614 -37.88 2.60 23.31
N ALA A 615 -38.43 2.06 24.40
CA ALA A 615 -39.64 2.59 25.03
C ALA A 615 -39.41 4.01 25.58
N ARG A 616 -38.26 4.29 26.18
CA ARG A 616 -37.89 5.63 26.66
C ARG A 616 -37.79 6.64 25.53
N LEU A 617 -37.25 6.27 24.38
CA LEU A 617 -37.25 7.12 23.19
C LEU A 617 -38.67 7.44 22.71
N MET A 618 -39.57 6.45 22.71
CA MET A 618 -40.98 6.68 22.36
C MET A 618 -41.73 7.53 23.39
N ILE A 619 -41.41 7.39 24.67
CA ILE A 619 -42.06 8.14 25.75
C ILE A 619 -41.61 9.60 25.78
N THR A 620 -40.31 9.84 25.61
CA THR A 620 -39.68 11.16 25.80
C THR A 620 -39.52 11.95 24.50
N GLY A 621 -39.78 11.34 23.35
CA GLY A 621 -39.45 11.93 22.05
C GLY A 621 -37.94 12.15 21.86
N GLY A 622 -37.10 11.52 22.69
CA GLY A 622 -35.66 11.75 22.68
C GLY A 622 -35.22 13.08 23.29
N GLU A 623 -36.14 13.85 23.88
CA GLU A 623 -35.83 15.14 24.47
C GLU A 623 -35.10 15.00 25.82
N ALA A 624 -33.93 15.61 25.95
CA ALA A 624 -33.11 15.52 27.15
C ALA A 624 -33.83 16.00 28.44
N LYS A 625 -34.76 16.96 28.32
CA LYS A 625 -35.56 17.45 29.46
C LYS A 625 -36.58 16.43 29.93
N GLU A 626 -37.26 15.75 29.01
CA GLU A 626 -38.23 14.71 29.35
C GLU A 626 -37.53 13.45 29.88
N GLU A 627 -36.37 13.11 29.32
CA GLU A 627 -35.54 12.02 29.83
C GLU A 627 -35.06 12.27 31.27
N ALA A 628 -34.65 13.50 31.59
CA ALA A 628 -34.26 13.87 32.95
C ALA A 628 -35.42 13.85 33.96
N ARG A 629 -36.68 13.87 33.51
CA ARG A 629 -37.86 13.75 34.37
C ARG A 629 -38.18 12.29 34.72
N LEU A 630 -37.64 11.31 34.01
CA LEU A 630 -37.88 9.90 34.31
C LEU A 630 -37.13 9.49 35.58
N SER A 631 -37.91 9.18 36.62
CA SER A 631 -37.38 8.64 37.88
C SER A 631 -37.00 7.16 37.77
N ARG A 632 -36.23 6.64 38.73
CA ARG A 632 -35.95 5.19 38.82
C ARG A 632 -37.22 4.35 38.89
N ALA A 633 -38.26 4.85 39.56
CA ALA A 633 -39.56 4.19 39.64
C ALA A 633 -40.28 4.16 38.27
N ASP A 634 -40.15 5.22 37.47
CA ASP A 634 -40.68 5.27 36.11
C ASP A 634 -39.97 4.23 35.22
N ARG A 635 -38.64 4.11 35.31
CA ARG A 635 -37.87 3.09 34.57
C ARG A 635 -38.26 1.67 34.96
N SER A 636 -38.45 1.40 36.25
CA SER A 636 -38.95 0.10 36.73
C SER A 636 -40.33 -0.20 36.16
N LEU A 637 -41.23 0.78 36.15
CA LEU A 637 -42.57 0.65 35.58
C LEU A 637 -42.52 0.32 34.07
N ILE A 638 -41.65 0.97 33.30
CA ILE A 638 -41.48 0.69 31.87
C ILE A 638 -41.03 -0.76 31.66
N ARG A 639 -40.03 -1.24 32.41
CA ARG A 639 -39.55 -2.64 32.33
C ARG A 639 -40.65 -3.64 32.68
N GLU A 640 -41.42 -3.38 33.73
CA GLU A 640 -42.57 -4.22 34.13
C GLU A 640 -43.63 -4.31 33.01
N CYS A 641 -43.94 -3.17 32.36
CA CYS A 641 -44.91 -3.12 31.27
C CYS A 641 -44.41 -3.83 30.00
N ILE A 642 -43.11 -3.74 29.69
CA ILE A 642 -42.50 -4.50 28.58
C ILE A 642 -42.60 -6.01 28.85
N LEU A 643 -42.32 -6.46 30.07
CA LEU A 643 -42.42 -7.87 30.45
C LEU A 643 -43.87 -8.38 30.40
N ASP A 644 -44.83 -7.61 30.91
CA ASP A 644 -46.26 -7.93 30.84
C ASP A 644 -46.76 -8.01 29.38
N ALA A 645 -46.33 -7.06 28.53
CA ALA A 645 -46.63 -7.09 27.10
C ALA A 645 -46.02 -8.35 26.43
N ALA A 646 -44.76 -8.69 26.76
CA ALA A 646 -44.10 -9.89 26.25
C ALA A 646 -44.82 -11.18 26.67
N GLN A 647 -45.13 -11.35 27.94
CA GLN A 647 -45.86 -12.52 28.45
C GLN A 647 -47.23 -12.66 27.79
N THR A 648 -47.96 -11.55 27.65
CA THR A 648 -49.30 -11.53 27.03
C THR A 648 -49.23 -11.95 25.56
N CYS A 649 -48.27 -11.43 24.79
CA CYS A 649 -48.17 -11.72 23.35
C CYS A 649 -47.62 -13.11 23.07
N VAL A 650 -46.60 -13.56 23.82
CA VAL A 650 -46.05 -14.92 23.70
C VAL A 650 -47.12 -15.97 24.03
N ALA A 651 -47.88 -15.78 25.10
CA ALA A 651 -49.01 -16.67 25.43
C ALA A 651 -50.10 -16.70 24.35
N ALA A 652 -50.25 -15.61 23.58
CA ALA A 652 -51.17 -15.51 22.45
C ALA A 652 -50.54 -15.89 21.10
N CYS A 653 -49.30 -16.37 21.07
CA CYS A 653 -48.51 -16.67 19.87
C CYS A 653 -48.47 -15.51 18.86
N ARG A 654 -48.30 -14.27 19.35
CA ARG A 654 -48.18 -13.06 18.54
C ARG A 654 -46.90 -12.30 18.85
N GLN A 655 -46.40 -11.53 17.87
CA GLN A 655 -45.28 -10.62 18.09
C GLN A 655 -45.69 -9.45 18.99
N VAL A 656 -44.77 -8.97 19.81
CA VAL A 656 -44.98 -7.77 20.64
C VAL A 656 -44.83 -6.53 19.77
N LEU A 657 -45.86 -5.69 19.75
CA LEU A 657 -45.90 -4.41 19.03
C LEU A 657 -45.83 -3.23 20.00
N ALA A 658 -45.56 -2.03 19.48
CA ALA A 658 -45.56 -0.80 20.28
C ALA A 658 -46.89 -0.59 21.03
N ARG A 659 -48.02 -0.88 20.37
CA ARG A 659 -49.35 -0.82 21.01
C ARG A 659 -49.50 -1.75 22.20
N ASN A 660 -48.78 -2.88 22.26
CA ASN A 660 -48.89 -3.80 23.39
C ASN A 660 -48.20 -3.24 24.63
N VAL A 661 -47.07 -2.54 24.46
CA VAL A 661 -46.39 -1.83 25.56
C VAL A 661 -47.24 -0.64 26.02
N ARG A 662 -47.84 0.11 25.09
CA ARG A 662 -48.83 1.15 25.38
C ARG A 662 -50.01 0.60 26.20
N ASP A 663 -50.61 -0.50 25.76
CA ASP A 663 -51.78 -1.10 26.41
C ASP A 663 -51.44 -1.61 27.82
N ALA A 664 -50.22 -2.13 28.03
CA ALA A 664 -49.73 -2.49 29.36
C ALA A 664 -49.65 -1.26 30.30
N LEU A 665 -49.12 -0.13 29.82
CA LEU A 665 -49.10 1.13 30.59
C LEU A 665 -50.50 1.65 30.90
N LEU A 666 -51.42 1.60 29.93
CA LEU A 666 -52.80 2.03 30.13
C LEU A 666 -53.59 1.11 31.10
N ARG A 667 -53.27 -0.19 31.15
CA ARG A 667 -53.81 -1.09 32.18
C ARG A 667 -53.38 -0.67 33.58
N VAL A 668 -52.09 -0.31 33.75
CA VAL A 668 -51.58 0.22 35.02
C VAL A 668 -52.28 1.54 35.39
N ALA A 669 -52.52 2.42 34.41
CA ALA A 669 -53.23 3.67 34.63
C ALA A 669 -54.69 3.47 35.09
N ALA A 670 -55.34 2.42 34.61
CA ALA A 670 -56.72 2.06 34.95
C ALA A 670 -56.87 1.31 36.30
N ASP A 671 -55.80 0.70 36.83
CA ASP A 671 -55.87 -0.13 38.04
C ASP A 671 -56.05 0.71 39.31
N THR A 672 -57.30 0.86 39.76
CA THR A 672 -57.65 1.65 40.96
C THR A 672 -56.96 1.22 42.27
N HIS A 673 -56.34 0.04 42.32
CA HIS A 673 -55.59 -0.43 43.48
C HIS A 673 -54.16 0.17 43.57
N LEU A 674 -53.64 0.75 42.49
CA LEU A 674 -52.32 1.36 42.46
C LEU A 674 -52.34 2.84 42.92
N PRO A 675 -51.22 3.33 43.52
CA PRO A 675 -51.10 4.72 43.94
C PRO A 675 -51.38 5.70 42.79
N LYS A 676 -52.15 6.76 43.08
CA LYS A 676 -52.56 7.76 42.08
C LYS A 676 -51.40 8.29 41.23
N LYS A 677 -50.27 8.63 41.87
CA LYS A 677 -49.07 9.12 41.18
C LYS A 677 -48.52 8.12 40.16
N ARG A 678 -48.55 6.82 40.46
CA ARG A 678 -48.08 5.76 39.55
C ARG A 678 -49.01 5.62 38.34
N ARG A 679 -50.33 5.74 38.58
CA ARG A 679 -51.34 5.71 37.51
C ARG A 679 -51.25 6.89 36.57
N GLU A 680 -51.09 8.10 37.10
CA GLU A 680 -50.94 9.32 36.31
C GLU A 680 -49.69 9.25 35.42
N ARG A 681 -48.56 8.74 35.94
CA ARG A 681 -47.34 8.54 35.16
C ARG A 681 -47.50 7.47 34.08
N ALA A 682 -48.17 6.35 34.37
CA ALA A 682 -48.44 5.31 33.39
C ALA A 682 -49.35 5.83 32.25
N GLN A 683 -50.34 6.66 32.58
CA GLN A 683 -51.22 7.31 31.60
C GLN A 683 -50.40 8.20 30.65
N GLU A 684 -49.58 9.10 31.21
CA GLU A 684 -48.73 10.03 30.44
C GLU A 684 -47.78 9.29 29.50
N MET A 685 -47.10 8.24 29.98
CA MET A 685 -46.21 7.41 29.15
C MET A 685 -46.96 6.66 28.06
N GLY A 686 -48.15 6.11 28.37
CA GLY A 686 -48.99 5.42 27.40
C GLY A 686 -49.45 6.36 26.29
N GLU A 687 -49.89 7.57 26.64
CA GLU A 687 -50.28 8.60 25.66
C GLU A 687 -49.11 9.02 24.76
N SER A 688 -47.88 9.10 25.28
CA SER A 688 -46.69 9.35 24.45
C SER A 688 -46.41 8.23 23.44
N ILE A 689 -46.47 6.95 23.86
CA ILE A 689 -46.25 5.82 22.94
C ILE A 689 -47.36 5.75 21.88
N ASP A 690 -48.56 6.24 22.18
CA ASP A 690 -49.69 6.23 21.24
C ASP A 690 -49.39 7.00 19.94
N LEU A 691 -48.52 8.02 20.00
CA LEU A 691 -48.03 8.73 18.82
C LEU A 691 -47.33 7.80 17.81
N PHE A 692 -46.69 6.74 18.28
CA PHE A 692 -46.00 5.74 17.45
C PHE A 692 -46.92 4.61 16.98
N CYS A 693 -48.19 4.61 17.39
CA CYS A 693 -49.20 3.61 17.02
C CYS A 693 -50.20 4.13 15.98
N GLN A 694 -50.04 5.38 15.54
CA GLN A 694 -50.95 6.09 14.64
C GLN A 694 -50.20 6.64 13.42
N GLY A 695 -50.94 6.96 12.36
CA GLY A 695 -50.37 7.61 11.17
C GLY A 695 -49.22 6.84 10.53
N PHE A 696 -48.23 7.57 10.02
CA PHE A 696 -47.06 7.00 9.36
C PHE A 696 -46.14 6.26 10.35
N GLU A 697 -46.00 6.77 11.56
CA GLU A 697 -45.23 6.14 12.63
C GLU A 697 -45.80 4.77 12.99
N GLY A 698 -47.12 4.63 13.04
CA GLY A 698 -47.80 3.35 13.24
C GLY A 698 -47.54 2.34 12.10
N GLU A 699 -47.48 2.80 10.85
CA GLU A 699 -47.14 1.95 9.71
C GLU A 699 -45.73 1.35 9.84
N LEU A 700 -44.80 2.08 10.44
CA LEU A 700 -43.40 1.68 10.56
C LEU A 700 -43.10 0.91 11.85
N PHE A 701 -43.61 1.38 12.99
CA PHE A 701 -43.22 0.90 14.32
C PHE A 701 -44.27 0.01 14.99
N ASP A 702 -45.52 0.00 14.50
CA ASP A 702 -46.63 -0.70 15.15
C ASP A 702 -47.35 -1.67 14.21
N ARG A 703 -46.54 -2.41 13.47
CA ARG A 703 -46.95 -3.54 12.64
C ARG A 703 -46.06 -4.73 12.91
N GLU A 704 -46.57 -5.93 12.65
CA GLU A 704 -45.76 -7.13 12.69
C GLU A 704 -44.60 -6.98 11.68
N GLY A 705 -43.39 -7.11 12.19
CA GLY A 705 -42.17 -7.04 11.40
C GLY A 705 -42.00 -8.30 10.58
N THR A 706 -41.70 -8.13 9.30
CA THR A 706 -41.13 -9.22 8.50
C THR A 706 -39.61 -9.14 8.62
N PRO A 707 -38.90 -10.27 8.75
CA PRO A 707 -37.45 -10.27 8.64
C PRO A 707 -37.05 -9.56 7.35
N TRP A 708 -36.07 -8.67 7.43
CA TRP A 708 -35.53 -8.02 6.25
C TRP A 708 -35.09 -9.10 5.25
N PRO A 709 -35.36 -8.93 3.94
CA PRO A 709 -34.95 -9.92 2.96
C PRO A 709 -33.44 -10.11 3.07
N GLU A 710 -33.01 -11.36 3.03
CA GLU A 710 -31.59 -11.66 3.09
C GLU A 710 -30.93 -11.20 1.80
N SER A 711 -30.03 -10.22 1.92
CA SER A 711 -29.28 -9.64 0.81
C SER A 711 -27.81 -9.52 1.15
N ASP A 712 -26.97 -9.55 0.13
CA ASP A 712 -25.54 -9.26 0.23
C ASP A 712 -25.32 -7.79 0.62
N VAL A 713 -26.17 -6.89 0.11
CA VAL A 713 -26.13 -5.46 0.39
C VAL A 713 -27.51 -4.95 0.79
N THR A 714 -27.59 -4.24 1.90
CA THR A 714 -28.79 -3.55 2.38
C THR A 714 -28.48 -2.07 2.53
N ILE A 715 -29.18 -1.22 1.77
CA ILE A 715 -29.03 0.24 1.83
C ILE A 715 -30.31 0.82 2.44
N VAL A 716 -30.15 1.59 3.50
CA VAL A 716 -31.25 2.24 4.22
C VAL A 716 -31.08 3.75 4.15
N ASP A 717 -31.90 4.38 3.32
CA ASP A 717 -32.02 5.83 3.24
C ASP A 717 -33.02 6.32 4.30
N LEU A 718 -32.51 7.06 5.29
CA LEU A 718 -33.30 7.63 6.37
C LEU A 718 -34.28 8.72 5.87
N ALA A 719 -34.09 9.24 4.65
CA ALA A 719 -35.00 10.12 3.93
C ALA A 719 -35.69 11.19 4.80
N THR A 720 -36.96 10.99 5.16
CA THR A 720 -37.75 11.99 5.89
C THR A 720 -37.26 12.19 7.33
N TYR A 721 -36.74 11.15 7.97
CA TYR A 721 -36.29 11.19 9.37
C TYR A 721 -34.89 11.76 9.56
N ALA A 722 -34.15 12.01 8.48
CA ALA A 722 -32.89 12.76 8.57
C ALA A 722 -33.11 14.26 8.89
N ARG A 723 -34.35 14.76 8.78
CA ARG A 723 -34.73 16.16 9.02
C ARG A 723 -34.91 16.45 10.51
N GLU A 724 -34.74 17.71 10.89
CA GLU A 724 -35.02 18.18 12.25
C GLU A 724 -36.47 17.90 12.66
N GLY A 725 -36.66 17.51 13.93
CA GLY A 725 -37.97 17.18 14.50
C GLY A 725 -38.36 15.70 14.48
N TYR A 726 -37.54 14.82 13.88
CA TYR A 726 -37.77 13.37 13.83
C TYR A 726 -36.69 12.55 14.55
N GLU A 727 -36.03 13.14 15.54
CA GLU A 727 -34.85 12.57 16.21
C GLU A 727 -35.15 11.23 16.91
N ALA A 728 -36.32 11.11 17.54
CA ALA A 728 -36.77 9.85 18.14
C ALA A 728 -37.01 8.77 17.10
N GLN A 729 -37.75 9.09 16.04
CA GLN A 729 -38.08 8.16 14.95
C GLN A 729 -36.80 7.66 14.27
N MET A 730 -35.84 8.56 14.01
CA MET A 730 -34.53 8.22 13.47
C MET A 730 -33.76 7.28 14.41
N SER A 731 -33.73 7.59 15.71
CA SER A 731 -33.02 6.79 16.71
C SER A 731 -33.62 5.38 16.85
N ILE A 732 -34.95 5.27 16.92
CA ILE A 732 -35.67 3.99 16.98
C ILE A 732 -35.44 3.19 15.69
N SER A 733 -35.44 3.86 14.54
CA SER A 733 -35.16 3.20 13.26
C SER A 733 -33.76 2.62 13.23
N TYR A 734 -32.77 3.41 13.65
CA TYR A 734 -31.38 2.96 13.75
C TYR A 734 -31.20 1.80 14.74
N ILE A 735 -31.83 1.86 15.91
CA ILE A 735 -31.83 0.75 16.89
C ILE A 735 -32.39 -0.52 16.27
N SER A 736 -33.51 -0.43 15.54
CA SER A 736 -34.15 -1.58 14.90
C SER A 736 -33.25 -2.22 13.83
N LEU A 737 -32.52 -1.40 13.05
CA LEU A 737 -31.53 -1.88 12.10
C LEU A 737 -30.37 -2.57 12.81
N MET A 738 -29.84 -1.97 13.87
CA MET A 738 -28.75 -2.53 14.64
C MET A 738 -29.14 -3.85 15.31
N ASN A 739 -30.38 -3.97 15.80
CA ASN A 739 -30.93 -5.23 16.33
C ASN A 739 -31.05 -6.30 15.24
N THR A 740 -31.43 -5.93 14.02
CA THR A 740 -31.42 -6.85 12.88
C THR A 740 -30.01 -7.36 12.60
N VAL A 741 -29.01 -6.46 12.62
CA VAL A 741 -27.60 -6.84 12.48
C VAL A 741 -27.12 -7.73 13.64
N ASN A 742 -27.50 -7.42 14.89
CA ASN A 742 -27.20 -8.25 16.06
C ASN A 742 -27.72 -9.68 15.87
N ASN A 743 -28.99 -9.80 15.48
CA ASN A 743 -29.63 -11.10 15.26
C ASN A 743 -28.95 -11.92 14.16
N LEU A 744 -28.55 -11.26 13.05
CA LEU A 744 -27.81 -11.91 11.98
C LEU A 744 -26.40 -12.32 12.43
N ALA A 745 -25.71 -11.46 13.18
CA ALA A 745 -24.38 -11.73 13.70
C ALA A 745 -24.39 -12.91 14.69
N GLU A 746 -25.38 -12.98 15.59
CA GLU A 746 -25.53 -14.08 16.55
C GLU A 746 -25.81 -15.41 15.83
N ARG A 747 -26.71 -15.39 14.85
CA ARG A 747 -27.07 -16.58 14.07
C ARG A 747 -25.90 -17.11 13.26
N ASP A 748 -25.12 -16.21 12.65
CA ASP A 748 -24.12 -16.56 11.63
C ASP A 748 -22.67 -16.48 12.13
N GLN A 749 -22.47 -16.35 13.45
CA GLN A 749 -21.15 -16.23 14.09
C GLN A 749 -20.15 -17.34 13.71
N TYR A 750 -20.64 -18.51 13.26
CA TYR A 750 -19.83 -19.66 12.86
C TYR A 750 -19.63 -19.80 11.35
N LEU A 751 -20.26 -18.95 10.52
CA LEU A 751 -20.19 -19.05 9.06
C LEU A 751 -18.93 -18.40 8.46
N GLY A 752 -18.19 -17.61 9.24
CA GLY A 752 -16.96 -16.95 8.80
C GLY A 752 -17.15 -15.77 7.85
N ARG A 753 -18.38 -15.50 7.37
CA ARG A 753 -18.71 -14.35 6.52
C ARG A 753 -18.87 -13.09 7.38
N PRO A 754 -18.04 -12.04 7.19
CA PRO A 754 -18.11 -10.83 8.02
C PRO A 754 -19.37 -10.01 7.72
N ILE A 755 -19.80 -9.22 8.71
CA ILE A 755 -20.85 -8.20 8.55
C ILE A 755 -20.21 -6.82 8.72
N ILE A 756 -20.57 -5.86 7.86
CA ILE A 756 -20.11 -4.47 7.99
C ILE A 756 -21.34 -3.59 8.01
N MET A 757 -21.52 -2.83 9.09
CA MET A 757 -22.53 -1.78 9.18
C MET A 757 -21.83 -0.43 9.05
N VAL A 758 -22.11 0.23 7.94
CA VAL A 758 -21.63 1.56 7.58
C VAL A 758 -22.70 2.57 7.96
N THR A 759 -22.30 3.59 8.71
CA THR A 759 -23.15 4.75 8.98
C THR A 759 -22.49 5.97 8.38
N ASP A 760 -23.06 6.46 7.28
CA ASP A 760 -22.73 7.76 6.73
C ASP A 760 -23.42 8.86 7.54
N GLU A 761 -22.79 10.03 7.64
CA GLU A 761 -23.21 11.10 8.55
C GLU A 761 -23.28 10.65 10.01
N GLY A 762 -22.15 10.18 10.54
CA GLY A 762 -22.04 9.58 11.86
C GLY A 762 -22.56 10.42 13.03
N HIS A 763 -22.74 11.72 12.86
CA HIS A 763 -23.41 12.59 13.83
C HIS A 763 -24.88 12.16 14.10
N ILE A 764 -25.51 11.40 13.20
CA ILE A 764 -26.81 10.73 13.40
C ILE A 764 -26.81 9.92 14.71
N VAL A 765 -25.71 9.21 15.00
CA VAL A 765 -25.59 8.37 16.19
C VAL A 765 -25.47 9.20 17.48
N THR A 766 -25.02 10.45 17.35
CA THR A 766 -24.73 11.33 18.49
C THR A 766 -25.81 12.38 18.75
N LYS A 767 -26.76 12.60 17.84
CA LYS A 767 -27.89 13.53 18.04
C LYS A 767 -28.70 13.19 19.30
N ASN A 768 -28.90 11.90 19.58
CA ASN A 768 -29.66 11.45 20.73
C ASN A 768 -28.76 10.87 21.84
N PRO A 769 -28.82 11.39 23.09
CA PRO A 769 -28.02 10.90 24.20
C PRO A 769 -28.23 9.42 24.54
N LEU A 770 -29.37 8.83 24.19
CA LEU A 770 -29.67 7.41 24.45
C LEU A 770 -29.14 6.48 23.36
N LEU A 771 -28.89 6.99 22.15
CA LEU A 771 -28.46 6.19 21.02
C LEU A 771 -26.96 5.83 21.10
N ALA A 772 -26.11 6.79 21.45
CA ALA A 772 -24.66 6.55 21.54
C ALA A 772 -24.28 5.43 22.54
N PRO A 773 -24.82 5.37 23.77
CA PRO A 773 -24.56 4.26 24.70
C PRO A 773 -25.02 2.91 24.16
N PHE A 774 -26.15 2.86 23.45
CA PHE A 774 -26.66 1.66 22.81
C PHE A 774 -25.69 1.17 21.72
N VAL A 775 -25.22 2.07 20.85
CA VAL A 775 -24.24 1.73 19.82
C VAL A 775 -22.94 1.22 20.43
N VAL A 776 -22.42 1.85 21.48
CA VAL A 776 -21.23 1.38 22.20
C VAL A 776 -21.42 -0.04 22.71
N LYS A 777 -22.56 -0.35 23.34
CA LYS A 777 -22.83 -1.69 23.88
C LYS A 777 -22.91 -2.75 22.78
N GLY A 778 -23.66 -2.47 21.71
CA GLY A 778 -23.82 -3.42 20.60
C GLY A 778 -22.50 -3.66 19.84
N THR A 779 -21.74 -2.60 19.57
CA THR A 779 -20.47 -2.72 18.83
C THR A 779 -19.36 -3.40 19.61
N LYS A 780 -19.32 -3.29 20.96
CA LYS A 780 -18.42 -4.10 21.80
C LYS A 780 -18.62 -5.61 21.58
N MET A 781 -19.87 -6.03 21.47
CA MET A 781 -20.23 -7.43 21.23
C MET A 781 -19.87 -7.89 19.80
N TRP A 782 -20.08 -7.03 18.79
CA TRP A 782 -19.79 -7.32 17.37
C TRP A 782 -18.38 -7.81 17.09
N ARG A 783 -17.39 -7.32 17.84
CA ARG A 783 -16.00 -7.78 17.73
C ARG A 783 -15.88 -9.30 17.87
N LYS A 784 -16.71 -9.93 18.71
CA LYS A 784 -16.72 -11.40 18.95
C LYS A 784 -17.47 -12.17 17.86
N LEU A 785 -18.44 -11.53 17.21
CA LEU A 785 -19.33 -12.16 16.23
C LEU A 785 -18.89 -11.95 14.76
N GLY A 786 -17.77 -11.28 14.52
CA GLY A 786 -17.30 -10.99 13.15
C GLY A 786 -18.07 -9.87 12.45
N ALA A 787 -18.73 -8.99 13.22
CA ALA A 787 -19.38 -7.79 12.72
C ALA A 787 -18.53 -6.54 12.99
N TRP A 788 -18.56 -5.57 12.08
CA TRP A 788 -17.70 -4.39 12.14
C TRP A 788 -18.50 -3.11 11.90
N PHE A 789 -18.35 -2.16 12.82
CA PHE A 789 -18.93 -0.83 12.73
C PHE A 789 -18.00 0.14 12.01
N TRP A 790 -18.46 0.69 10.89
CA TRP A 790 -17.76 1.68 10.08
C TRP A 790 -18.53 3.00 10.12
N LEU A 791 -17.90 4.05 10.61
CA LEU A 791 -18.51 5.36 10.81
C LEU A 791 -17.87 6.38 9.87
N ALA A 792 -18.66 7.13 9.12
CA ALA A 792 -18.16 8.20 8.26
C ALA A 792 -18.76 9.55 8.66
N THR A 793 -17.94 10.57 8.92
CA THR A 793 -18.40 11.88 9.38
C THR A 793 -17.65 13.04 8.73
N GLN A 794 -18.33 14.18 8.59
CA GLN A 794 -17.75 15.42 8.09
C GLN A 794 -17.31 16.37 9.21
N ASN A 795 -17.90 16.25 10.40
CA ASN A 795 -17.65 17.13 11.52
C ASN A 795 -17.52 16.32 12.81
N LEU A 796 -16.37 16.42 13.47
CA LEU A 796 -16.15 15.80 14.78
C LEU A 796 -16.56 16.72 15.94
N ALA A 797 -16.72 18.04 15.71
CA ALA A 797 -17.15 18.97 16.75
C ALA A 797 -18.57 18.64 17.25
N ASP A 798 -19.42 18.09 16.38
CA ASP A 798 -20.80 17.66 16.68
C ASP A 798 -20.86 16.42 17.58
N PHE A 799 -19.72 15.77 17.87
CA PHE A 799 -19.67 14.61 18.74
C PHE A 799 -19.57 15.08 20.21
N PRO A 800 -20.55 14.73 21.06
CA PRO A 800 -20.51 15.04 22.47
C PRO A 800 -19.43 14.21 23.17
N THR A 801 -19.00 14.62 24.36
CA THR A 801 -18.04 13.88 25.18
C THR A 801 -18.50 12.44 25.45
N ALA A 802 -19.81 12.19 25.50
CA ALA A 802 -20.38 10.84 25.64
C ALA A 802 -20.00 9.88 24.50
N ALA A 803 -19.69 10.40 23.30
CA ALA A 803 -19.25 9.60 22.16
C ALA A 803 -17.78 9.15 22.27
N GLN A 804 -17.02 9.66 23.25
CA GLN A 804 -15.61 9.33 23.45
C GLN A 804 -15.39 7.82 23.63
N THR A 805 -16.27 7.14 24.36
CA THR A 805 -16.18 5.68 24.55
C THR A 805 -16.31 4.92 23.23
N MET A 806 -17.19 5.38 22.33
CA MET A 806 -17.36 4.81 20.99
C MET A 806 -16.11 5.02 20.14
N LEU A 807 -15.62 6.26 20.07
CA LEU A 807 -14.46 6.61 19.25
C LEU A 807 -13.16 5.96 19.74
N ASN A 808 -12.98 5.82 21.05
CA ASN A 808 -11.82 5.14 21.65
C ASN A 808 -11.75 3.64 21.30
N MET A 809 -12.90 3.02 21.06
CA MET A 809 -12.96 1.61 20.66
C MET A 809 -12.55 1.42 19.20
N ILE A 810 -12.72 2.44 18.34
CA ILE A 810 -12.36 2.36 16.92
C ILE A 810 -10.83 2.33 16.76
N GLU A 811 -10.32 1.24 16.21
CA GLU A 811 -8.89 1.10 15.94
C GLU A 811 -8.45 1.91 14.71
N TRP A 812 -9.19 1.79 13.61
CA TRP A 812 -8.79 2.32 12.31
C TRP A 812 -9.36 3.71 12.09
N TRP A 813 -8.48 4.70 11.98
CA TRP A 813 -8.83 6.08 11.68
C TRP A 813 -8.30 6.42 10.30
N ILE A 814 -9.20 6.65 9.35
CA ILE A 814 -8.88 7.18 8.02
C ILE A 814 -9.27 8.65 8.01
N CYS A 815 -8.26 9.51 7.99
CA CYS A 815 -8.40 10.96 8.11
C CYS A 815 -8.01 11.59 6.77
N LEU A 816 -8.98 12.10 6.01
CA LEU A 816 -8.72 12.78 4.73
C LEU A 816 -8.15 14.19 4.95
N ASN A 817 -7.73 14.86 3.87
CA ASN A 817 -7.25 16.24 3.91
C ASN A 817 -8.15 17.15 4.76
N MET A 818 -7.58 17.78 5.79
CA MET A 818 -8.32 18.57 6.79
C MET A 818 -7.49 19.76 7.32
N PRO A 819 -8.15 20.88 7.68
CA PRO A 819 -7.47 22.04 8.25
C PRO A 819 -7.01 21.77 9.69
N PRO A 820 -6.08 22.60 10.24
CA PRO A 820 -5.54 22.42 11.59
C PRO A 820 -6.60 22.34 12.70
N ALA A 821 -7.71 23.07 12.56
CA ALA A 821 -8.81 23.06 13.55
C ALA A 821 -9.41 21.67 13.72
N GLU A 822 -9.64 20.94 12.62
CA GLU A 822 -10.22 19.59 12.64
C GLU A 822 -9.27 18.56 13.26
N ILE A 823 -7.96 18.78 13.16
CA ILE A 823 -6.95 17.91 13.81
C ILE A 823 -7.00 18.07 15.33
N GLU A 824 -7.27 19.27 15.84
CA GLU A 824 -7.49 19.46 17.28
C GLU A 824 -8.79 18.80 17.75
N GLU A 825 -9.82 18.74 16.89
CA GLU A 825 -11.04 17.97 17.18
C GLU A 825 -10.77 16.47 17.26
N ILE A 826 -9.90 15.91 16.40
CA ILE A 826 -9.41 14.54 16.57
C ILE A 826 -8.67 14.40 17.90
N ALA A 827 -7.83 15.36 18.26
CA ALA A 827 -7.01 15.32 19.46
C ALA A 827 -7.85 15.31 20.76
N ARG A 828 -9.11 15.76 20.73
CA ARG A 828 -10.06 15.61 21.84
C ARG A 828 -10.36 14.15 22.18
N PHE A 829 -10.37 13.28 21.17
CA PHE A 829 -10.76 11.88 21.32
C PHE A 829 -9.57 10.91 21.23
N LYS A 830 -8.59 11.20 20.38
CA LYS A 830 -7.40 10.37 20.18
C LYS A 830 -6.15 11.17 20.53
N LYS A 831 -5.34 10.67 21.47
CA LYS A 831 -4.04 11.30 21.77
C LYS A 831 -3.12 11.19 20.56
N LEU A 832 -2.82 12.32 19.93
CA LEU A 832 -1.91 12.41 18.80
C LEU A 832 -0.51 12.83 19.25
N THR A 833 0.53 12.18 18.71
CA THR A 833 1.91 12.63 18.84
C THR A 833 2.17 13.84 17.92
N PRO A 834 3.21 14.66 18.16
CA PRO A 834 3.59 15.73 17.24
C PRO A 834 3.79 15.24 15.79
N ALA A 835 4.45 14.09 15.62
CA ALA A 835 4.67 13.47 14.31
C ALA A 835 3.36 13.06 13.62
N GLN A 836 2.39 12.50 14.35
CA GLN A 836 1.07 12.17 13.79
C GLN A 836 0.29 13.43 13.37
N LYS A 837 0.38 14.52 14.14
CA LYS A 837 -0.20 15.81 13.76
C LYS A 837 0.45 16.37 12.49
N ALA A 838 1.78 16.31 12.39
CA ALA A 838 2.52 16.73 11.20
C ALA A 838 2.13 15.90 9.96
N LEU A 839 1.99 14.58 10.12
CA LEU A 839 1.54 13.68 9.06
C LEU A 839 0.13 14.03 8.57
N LEU A 840 -0.83 14.26 9.47
CA LEU A 840 -2.19 14.69 9.13
C LEU A 840 -2.21 16.04 8.40
N LEU A 841 -1.42 17.01 8.86
CA LEU A 841 -1.27 18.33 8.22
C LEU A 841 -0.62 18.25 6.83
N SER A 842 0.13 17.18 6.55
CA SER A 842 0.82 17.03 5.27
C SER A 842 -0.10 16.56 4.14
N ALA A 843 -1.27 15.99 4.45
CA ALA A 843 -2.24 15.55 3.45
C ALA A 843 -2.76 16.74 2.63
N SER A 844 -2.97 16.52 1.33
CA SER A 844 -3.44 17.54 0.40
C SER A 844 -4.48 16.98 -0.58
N LYS A 845 -5.21 17.86 -1.26
CA LYS A 845 -6.19 17.51 -2.28
C LYS A 845 -6.01 18.37 -3.51
N GLU A 846 -6.12 17.76 -4.69
CA GLU A 846 -6.24 18.49 -5.95
C GLU A 846 -7.52 18.04 -6.68
N PRO A 847 -8.55 18.91 -6.82
CA PRO A 847 -9.82 18.56 -7.47
C PRO A 847 -9.64 17.94 -8.85
N GLY A 848 -10.41 16.88 -9.12
CA GLY A 848 -10.35 16.12 -10.38
C GLY A 848 -9.14 15.17 -10.52
N LYS A 849 -8.15 15.22 -9.61
CA LYS A 849 -6.94 14.40 -9.68
C LYS A 849 -6.84 13.39 -8.55
N TYR A 850 -6.75 13.87 -7.30
CA TYR A 850 -6.58 13.01 -6.14
C TYR A 850 -7.06 13.67 -4.84
N THR A 851 -7.31 12.84 -3.82
CA THR A 851 -7.39 13.27 -2.42
C THR A 851 -6.40 12.45 -1.60
N GLU A 852 -5.67 13.09 -0.69
CA GLU A 852 -4.81 12.39 0.27
C GLU A 852 -5.51 12.26 1.62
N GLY A 853 -5.06 11.26 2.36
CA GLY A 853 -5.43 11.07 3.75
C GLY A 853 -4.36 10.29 4.48
N VAL A 854 -4.59 10.09 5.77
CA VAL A 854 -3.72 9.35 6.67
C VAL A 854 -4.51 8.22 7.30
N VAL A 855 -3.91 7.03 7.32
CA VAL A 855 -4.40 5.90 8.11
C VAL A 855 -3.64 5.88 9.42
N LEU A 856 -4.37 5.91 10.54
CA LEU A 856 -3.82 5.77 11.89
C LEU A 856 -4.45 4.53 12.54
N SER A 857 -3.62 3.55 12.86
CA SER A 857 -3.97 2.35 13.63
C SER A 857 -2.87 2.05 14.66
N LYS A 858 -2.94 0.92 15.36
CA LYS A 858 -1.88 0.52 16.30
C LYS A 858 -0.61 0.02 15.60
N LYS A 859 -0.74 -0.55 14.39
CA LYS A 859 0.38 -1.14 13.64
C LYS A 859 0.79 -0.36 12.40
N LEU A 860 -0.05 0.58 11.95
CA LEU A 860 0.16 1.33 10.71
C LEU A 860 -0.16 2.81 10.91
N GLU A 861 0.79 3.66 10.52
CA GLU A 861 0.68 5.11 10.45
C GLU A 861 1.26 5.57 9.11
N THR A 862 0.39 5.91 8.15
CA THR A 862 0.87 6.19 6.79
C THR A 862 -0.04 7.14 6.03
N LEU A 863 0.56 7.97 5.18
CA LEU A 863 -0.15 8.82 4.22
C LEU A 863 -0.43 8.04 2.94
N PHE A 864 -1.64 8.17 2.42
CA PHE A 864 -2.04 7.63 1.13
C PHE A 864 -2.58 8.74 0.23
N ARG A 865 -2.61 8.42 -1.06
CA ARG A 865 -3.23 9.19 -2.14
C ARG A 865 -4.27 8.31 -2.82
N ALA A 866 -5.53 8.73 -2.76
CA ALA A 866 -6.62 8.05 -3.43
C ALA A 866 -6.72 8.50 -4.89
N VAL A 867 -6.41 7.57 -5.80
CA VAL A 867 -6.58 7.73 -7.25
C VAL A 867 -7.43 6.57 -7.78
N PRO A 868 -8.75 6.56 -7.50
CA PRO A 868 -9.60 5.43 -7.85
C PRO A 868 -9.90 5.37 -9.37
N PRO A 869 -10.32 4.19 -9.86
CA PRO A 869 -10.90 4.03 -11.19
C PRO A 869 -12.03 5.04 -11.43
N SER A 870 -12.16 5.52 -12.67
CA SER A 870 -13.14 6.53 -13.05
C SER A 870 -14.58 6.09 -12.77
N LEU A 871 -14.87 4.79 -12.86
CA LEU A 871 -16.15 4.21 -12.49
C LEU A 871 -16.53 4.49 -11.02
N TYR A 872 -15.59 4.31 -10.09
CA TYR A 872 -15.89 4.50 -8.67
C TYR A 872 -16.17 5.96 -8.34
N LEU A 873 -15.49 6.89 -9.04
CA LEU A 873 -15.80 8.31 -8.94
C LEU A 873 -17.22 8.58 -9.43
N ALA A 874 -17.57 8.13 -10.64
CA ALA A 874 -18.88 8.37 -11.23
C ALA A 874 -20.04 7.82 -10.38
N LEU A 875 -19.84 6.68 -9.71
CA LEU A 875 -20.82 6.10 -8.78
C LEU A 875 -20.95 6.88 -7.47
N ALA A 876 -19.92 7.63 -7.07
CA ALA A 876 -19.89 8.39 -5.83
C ALA A 876 -20.20 9.90 -6.01
N MET A 877 -20.42 10.34 -7.24
CA MET A 877 -20.71 11.73 -7.57
C MET A 877 -22.13 12.12 -7.10
N THR A 878 -22.23 12.97 -6.09
CA THR A 878 -23.50 13.34 -5.44
C THR A 878 -23.83 14.83 -5.47
N GLU A 879 -22.90 15.68 -5.96
CA GLU A 879 -23.08 17.13 -5.99
C GLU A 879 -24.19 17.55 -6.97
N PRO A 880 -24.86 18.71 -6.75
CA PRO A 880 -25.96 19.16 -7.59
C PRO A 880 -25.63 19.23 -9.08
N GLU A 881 -24.45 19.72 -9.44
CA GLU A 881 -23.96 19.81 -10.81
C GLU A 881 -23.69 18.44 -11.44
N GLU A 882 -23.19 17.48 -10.65
CA GLU A 882 -22.93 16.12 -11.11
C GLU A 882 -24.24 15.36 -11.37
N LYS A 883 -25.25 15.57 -10.50
CA LYS A 883 -26.61 15.07 -10.70
C LYS A 883 -27.25 15.67 -11.95
N ALA A 884 -27.05 16.97 -12.19
CA ALA A 884 -27.55 17.65 -13.38
C ALA A 884 -26.88 17.14 -14.66
N GLU A 885 -25.57 16.87 -14.64
CA GLU A 885 -24.85 16.26 -15.77
C GLU A 885 -25.43 14.87 -16.09
N ARG A 886 -25.57 14.00 -15.08
CA ARG A 886 -26.16 12.67 -15.28
C ARG A 886 -27.60 12.76 -15.78
N TRP A 887 -28.41 13.64 -15.23
CA TRP A 887 -29.79 13.84 -15.69
C TRP A 887 -29.84 14.24 -17.17
N THR A 888 -28.95 15.15 -17.60
CA THR A 888 -28.83 15.55 -19.01
C THR A 888 -28.50 14.36 -19.89
N LEU A 889 -27.52 13.54 -19.50
CA LEU A 889 -27.16 12.30 -20.20
C LEU A 889 -28.31 11.30 -20.29
N MET A 890 -29.10 11.15 -19.22
CA MET A 890 -30.30 10.29 -19.22
C MET A 890 -31.33 10.77 -20.24
N GLN A 891 -31.59 12.08 -20.29
CA GLN A 891 -32.55 12.66 -21.24
C GLN A 891 -32.07 12.55 -22.69
N GLU A 892 -30.78 12.78 -22.94
CA GLU A 892 -30.19 12.73 -24.28
C GLU A 892 -30.13 11.30 -24.85
N ASN A 893 -29.86 10.31 -24.00
CA ASN A 893 -29.59 8.93 -24.44
C ASN A 893 -30.71 7.95 -24.12
N GLY A 894 -31.76 8.37 -23.40
CA GLY A 894 -32.86 7.51 -23.00
C GLY A 894 -32.42 6.34 -22.11
N CYS A 895 -31.43 6.55 -21.24
CA CYS A 895 -30.81 5.52 -20.42
C CYS A 895 -31.11 5.68 -18.92
N SER A 896 -30.84 4.63 -18.15
CA SER A 896 -30.91 4.64 -16.68
C SER A 896 -29.85 5.55 -16.06
N GLU A 897 -30.01 5.88 -14.77
CA GLU A 897 -29.03 6.70 -14.04
C GLU A 897 -27.66 5.99 -13.93
N LEU A 898 -27.64 4.67 -13.75
CA LEU A 898 -26.41 3.88 -13.74
C LEU A 898 -25.71 3.90 -15.11
N GLU A 899 -26.44 3.78 -16.22
CA GLU A 899 -25.87 3.89 -17.56
C GLU A 899 -25.33 5.30 -17.84
N ALA A 900 -25.99 6.34 -17.33
CA ALA A 900 -25.46 7.69 -17.38
C ALA A 900 -24.15 7.82 -16.57
N ALA A 901 -24.05 7.17 -15.41
CA ALA A 901 -22.81 7.12 -14.63
C ALA A 901 -21.67 6.40 -15.38
N TYR A 902 -21.94 5.33 -16.13
CA TYR A 902 -20.94 4.71 -17.00
C TYR A 902 -20.40 5.68 -18.06
N ARG A 903 -21.28 6.47 -18.69
CA ARG A 903 -20.86 7.50 -19.66
C ARG A 903 -20.04 8.62 -19.01
N VAL A 904 -20.35 9.00 -17.77
CA VAL A 904 -19.52 9.95 -17.00
C VAL A 904 -18.14 9.34 -16.74
N ALA A 905 -18.06 8.06 -16.36
CA ALA A 905 -16.80 7.36 -16.17
C ALA A 905 -15.95 7.33 -17.44
N GLU A 906 -16.56 7.10 -18.61
CA GLU A 906 -15.91 7.17 -19.92
C GLU A 906 -15.37 8.58 -20.21
N ARG A 907 -16.14 9.65 -19.94
CA ARG A 907 -15.66 11.03 -20.07
C ARG A 907 -14.47 11.33 -19.15
N ILE A 908 -14.48 10.81 -17.92
CA ILE A 908 -13.35 10.95 -16.99
C ILE A 908 -12.12 10.20 -17.52
N ASP A 909 -12.30 8.99 -18.06
CA ASP A 909 -11.23 8.24 -18.73
C ASP A 909 -10.63 9.04 -19.90
N GLU A 910 -11.46 9.64 -20.76
CA GLU A 910 -11.02 10.50 -21.87
C GLU A 910 -10.23 11.71 -21.38
N MET A 911 -10.71 12.42 -20.35
CA MET A 911 -9.98 13.53 -19.73
C MET A 911 -8.65 13.09 -19.12
N ARG A 912 -8.59 11.87 -18.60
CA ARG A 912 -7.37 11.23 -18.10
C ARG A 912 -6.50 10.64 -19.21
N GLY A 913 -6.89 10.74 -20.48
CA GLY A 913 -6.17 10.19 -21.63
C GLY A 913 -6.10 8.66 -21.63
N ILE A 914 -7.08 7.99 -21.01
CA ILE A 914 -7.26 6.54 -20.99
C ILE A 914 -8.11 6.19 -22.22
N LYS A 915 -7.62 5.28 -23.07
CA LYS A 915 -8.38 4.87 -24.27
C LYS A 915 -9.56 3.99 -23.85
N SER A 916 -10.78 4.39 -24.19
CA SER A 916 -11.96 3.53 -24.12
C SER A 916 -11.77 2.35 -25.08
N LYS A 917 -11.62 1.15 -24.54
CA LYS A 917 -11.81 -0.11 -25.26
C LYS A 917 -13.02 -0.81 -24.68
#